data_AF-A0A3E1EWX3-F1
#
_entry.id   AF-A0A3E1EWX3-F1
#
_cell.length_a   1.000
_cell.length_b   1.000
_cell.length_c   1.000
_cell.angle_alpha   90.00
_cell.angle_beta   90.00
_cell.angle_gamma   90.00
#
_symmetry.space_group_name_H-M   'P 1'
#
loop_
_entity.id
_entity.type
_entity.pdbx_description
1 polymer ?
#
loop_
_entity_poly.entity_id
_entity_poly.type
_entity_poly.pdbx_seq_one_letter_code
_entity_poly.pdbx_strand_id
1 'polypeptide(L)'
;MIKSLTNISEVSVIDQNGENDILSFSEIEFDDKALGSGGFGSVHNVQSIDGVLKSEFVIKIFTDEDSKQHAYDVVRILHDKLKKRQHLTKTPTYHDKPELLGLPFLVFKGYDNISEKHCVAFLMYNLEKLNYEDYGSDMAKLDEYTLLNIPDKLYLAYQLAKTIDFLHEIKFIHADLSENSLWFNPKRIQLSIIDYDSGYHFDTQDKPTTIGKVGHWIGSRFRNIIGQPKDSSELNTLDRLYEEYWVLANATFEVVFGAMPFFFLSDTDDNSKQSYLKENEWPNIDYSSPLFNKANSQQHQAIILFLKQLEEGGAKELIDAFKKVFNSGYKNERKRLTSKEWKELLFNLNQSLGNPILKSFTADKTKIKRKNEEVEFYFEVNKYDSIYVNNKLVPLNQKSIILNIADSTKVNIRAINDFQTIEDFVEIQAVKVEPKILLFTASKLLRDSEDPIILSWETENANSVSINLIDKELEISGMTEVTPIEKTQYLLTVKGYFDEVLSQEIEVDIIKPNIKFFNWEVNLNKGITNVDISWEVENATSVKISPHVKSQNVNGLEHISISERTEFKLIAKGLFADIENEITAHPFPVPIVKQIFANAPKLELKININNTALNFPENLFTASSIQFTNNVQFNNLDINSTELGSSLEFPKFEDENLLMDKLVEKRIGISDIYHIIMKKIYNTLKK
;
A
#
# COMPACT_ATOMS: atom_id res chain seq x y z
N MET A 1 7.72 28.49 -28.66
CA MET A 1 7.29 27.56 -29.73
C MET A 1 7.41 26.17 -29.12
N ILE A 2 6.42 25.32 -29.31
CA ILE A 2 6.44 23.93 -28.80
C ILE A 2 6.89 23.04 -29.95
N LYS A 3 7.78 22.09 -29.66
CA LYS A 3 8.22 21.03 -30.57
C LYS A 3 7.73 19.68 -30.07
N SER A 4 7.66 18.71 -30.98
CA SER A 4 7.21 17.34 -30.69
C SER A 4 8.19 16.33 -31.27
N LEU A 5 8.53 15.28 -30.52
CA LEU A 5 9.13 14.06 -31.07
C LEU A 5 8.07 12.97 -31.18
N THR A 6 8.02 12.30 -32.34
CA THR A 6 7.13 11.17 -32.63
C THR A 6 7.93 9.96 -33.13
N ASN A 7 7.26 8.88 -33.54
CA ASN A 7 7.90 7.65 -34.03
C ASN A 7 8.94 7.09 -33.05
N ILE A 8 8.55 7.04 -31.78
CA ILE A 8 9.40 6.59 -30.67
C ILE A 8 9.75 5.12 -30.84
N SER A 9 11.04 4.81 -30.77
CA SER A 9 11.58 3.46 -30.95
C SER A 9 12.83 3.25 -30.10
N GLU A 10 13.25 1.99 -29.97
CA GLU A 10 14.49 1.63 -29.28
C GLU A 10 14.56 2.21 -27.84
N VAL A 11 13.46 2.09 -27.10
CA VAL A 11 13.37 2.62 -25.74
C VAL A 11 14.17 1.76 -24.76
N SER A 12 15.08 2.39 -24.03
CA SER A 12 15.71 1.82 -22.83
C SER A 12 15.36 2.67 -21.62
N VAL A 13 14.70 2.05 -20.64
CA VAL A 13 14.18 2.72 -19.43
C VAL A 13 14.66 2.04 -18.15
N ILE A 14 14.94 2.79 -17.10
CA ILE A 14 15.09 2.30 -15.71
C ILE A 14 13.90 2.78 -14.85
N ASP A 15 13.60 2.02 -13.79
CA ASP A 15 12.47 2.30 -12.88
C ASP A 15 12.63 3.67 -12.20
N GLN A 16 11.54 4.43 -12.20
CA GLN A 16 11.46 5.79 -11.66
C GLN A 16 10.88 5.82 -10.25
N ASN A 17 9.97 4.91 -9.89
CA ASN A 17 9.28 4.88 -8.60
C ASN A 17 8.12 3.88 -8.42
N GLY A 18 7.69 3.14 -9.45
CA GLY A 18 6.50 2.28 -9.40
C GLY A 18 5.32 2.78 -10.24
N GLU A 19 4.13 3.01 -9.64
CA GLU A 19 2.84 3.08 -10.36
C GLU A 19 2.73 4.15 -11.46
N ASN A 20 3.59 5.18 -11.46
CA ASN A 20 3.59 6.27 -12.45
C ASN A 20 4.81 6.25 -13.40
N ASP A 21 5.51 5.12 -13.48
CA ASP A 21 6.67 4.95 -14.34
C ASP A 21 6.31 5.15 -15.81
N ILE A 22 7.08 6.00 -16.49
CA ILE A 22 7.01 6.14 -17.94
C ILE A 22 7.80 5.00 -18.57
N LEU A 23 7.11 3.94 -18.99
CA LEU A 23 7.73 2.76 -19.61
C LEU A 23 7.70 2.81 -21.15
N SER A 24 6.70 3.48 -21.71
CA SER A 24 6.50 3.70 -23.15
C SER A 24 5.63 4.92 -23.38
N PHE A 25 5.81 5.58 -24.51
CA PHE A 25 4.99 6.71 -24.96
C PHE A 25 5.07 6.84 -26.48
N SER A 26 4.12 7.56 -27.08
CA SER A 26 4.03 7.75 -28.54
C SER A 26 4.52 9.13 -28.97
N GLU A 27 4.37 10.13 -28.10
CA GLU A 27 4.72 11.52 -28.37
C GLU A 27 5.22 12.23 -27.11
N ILE A 28 6.20 13.11 -27.30
CA ILE A 28 6.70 14.02 -26.26
C ILE A 28 6.77 15.44 -26.82
N GLU A 29 6.17 16.38 -26.08
CA GLU A 29 6.15 17.80 -26.39
C GLU A 29 7.11 18.56 -25.46
N PHE A 30 7.88 19.49 -26.02
CA PHE A 30 8.89 20.24 -25.28
C PHE A 30 9.03 21.68 -25.80
N ASP A 31 9.56 22.56 -24.95
CA ASP A 31 9.84 23.94 -25.32
C ASP A 31 11.00 24.01 -26.31
N ASP A 32 10.85 24.76 -27.40
CA ASP A 32 11.93 24.99 -28.38
C ASP A 32 13.12 25.79 -27.81
N LYS A 33 12.90 26.51 -26.71
CA LYS A 33 13.94 27.29 -26.06
C LYS A 33 14.80 26.37 -25.19
N ALA A 34 16.03 26.12 -25.65
CA ALA A 34 17.00 25.36 -24.88
C ALA A 34 17.32 26.04 -23.54
N LEU A 35 17.36 25.24 -22.47
CA LEU A 35 17.89 25.60 -21.16
C LEU A 35 19.42 25.71 -21.19
N GLY A 36 20.04 24.83 -21.96
CA GLY A 36 21.48 24.81 -22.19
C GLY A 36 21.79 24.00 -23.45
N SER A 37 22.93 24.32 -24.06
CA SER A 37 23.46 23.58 -25.22
C SER A 37 24.92 23.24 -24.97
N GLY A 38 25.25 21.94 -25.05
CA GLY A 38 26.62 21.44 -24.98
C GLY A 38 27.16 21.03 -26.35
N GLY A 39 28.35 20.43 -26.37
CA GLY A 39 28.99 19.97 -27.62
C GLY A 39 28.25 18.84 -28.35
N PHE A 40 27.35 18.12 -27.65
CA PHE A 40 26.71 16.91 -28.17
C PHE A 40 25.17 17.01 -28.28
N GLY A 41 24.54 18.00 -27.65
CA GLY A 41 23.08 18.11 -27.66
C GLY A 41 22.53 19.35 -26.93
N SER A 42 21.22 19.55 -27.04
CA SER A 42 20.50 20.66 -26.40
C SER A 42 19.46 20.14 -25.42
N VAL A 43 19.35 20.79 -24.26
CA VAL A 43 18.43 20.42 -23.17
C VAL A 43 17.23 21.34 -23.17
N HIS A 44 16.03 20.79 -23.07
CA HIS A 44 14.75 21.50 -23.15
C HIS A 44 13.79 21.09 -22.04
N ASN A 45 12.89 21.98 -21.65
CA ASN A 45 11.80 21.64 -20.72
C ASN A 45 10.75 20.78 -21.41
N VAL A 46 10.32 19.70 -20.75
CA VAL A 46 9.19 18.90 -21.20
C VAL A 46 7.88 19.58 -20.79
N GLN A 47 6.93 19.63 -21.72
CA GLN A 47 5.59 20.16 -21.50
C GLN A 47 4.63 19.01 -21.23
N SER A 48 4.56 18.04 -22.14
CA SER A 48 3.66 16.90 -22.04
C SER A 48 4.26 15.63 -22.62
N ILE A 49 3.77 14.49 -22.16
CA ILE A 49 4.04 13.16 -22.74
C ILE A 49 2.68 12.50 -22.96
N ASP A 50 2.38 12.09 -24.20
CA ASP A 50 1.07 11.58 -24.62
C ASP A 50 -0.11 12.48 -24.14
N GLY A 51 0.09 13.80 -24.18
CA GLY A 51 -0.91 14.79 -23.77
C GLY A 51 -1.05 15.00 -22.25
N VAL A 52 -0.33 14.25 -21.42
CA VAL A 52 -0.28 14.45 -19.96
C VAL A 52 0.81 15.44 -19.62
N LEU A 53 0.48 16.50 -18.87
CA LEU A 53 1.46 17.51 -18.45
C LEU A 53 2.56 16.87 -17.59
N LYS A 54 3.82 17.08 -17.97
CA LYS A 54 5.01 16.44 -17.37
C LYS A 54 6.17 17.42 -17.18
N SER A 55 5.88 18.49 -16.43
CA SER A 55 6.82 19.58 -16.25
C SER A 55 8.03 19.22 -15.38
N GLU A 56 7.97 18.11 -14.63
CA GLU A 56 9.03 17.62 -13.76
C GLU A 56 10.25 17.04 -14.51
N PHE A 57 10.19 16.95 -15.84
CA PHE A 57 11.24 16.38 -16.67
C PHE A 57 11.88 17.39 -17.63
N VAL A 58 13.09 17.06 -18.06
CA VAL A 58 13.82 17.71 -19.15
C VAL A 58 14.24 16.67 -20.18
N ILE A 59 14.37 17.11 -21.43
CA ILE A 59 14.80 16.29 -22.55
C ILE A 59 16.09 16.82 -23.16
N LYS A 60 17.12 15.97 -23.30
CA LYS A 60 18.36 16.26 -24.03
C LYS A 60 18.28 15.61 -25.40
N ILE A 61 18.41 16.41 -26.46
CA ILE A 61 18.27 15.95 -27.85
C ILE A 61 19.61 16.03 -28.56
N PHE A 62 20.00 14.92 -29.17
CA PHE A 62 21.23 14.74 -29.95
C PHE A 62 20.89 14.70 -31.43
N THR A 63 21.45 15.61 -32.21
CA THR A 63 21.21 15.74 -33.67
C THR A 63 22.45 15.45 -34.52
N ASP A 64 23.63 15.33 -33.90
CA ASP A 64 24.88 14.97 -34.57
C ASP A 64 25.01 13.44 -34.75
N GLU A 65 25.32 12.99 -35.96
CA GLU A 65 25.30 11.56 -36.34
C GLU A 65 26.36 10.73 -35.61
N ASP A 66 27.58 11.26 -35.45
CA ASP A 66 28.70 10.54 -34.83
C ASP A 66 28.50 10.41 -33.31
N SER A 67 27.89 11.42 -32.69
CA SER A 67 27.72 11.52 -31.24
C SER A 67 26.46 10.82 -30.72
N LYS A 68 25.37 10.79 -31.52
CA LYS A 68 24.07 10.27 -31.05
C LYS A 68 24.07 8.76 -30.81
N GLN A 69 24.72 7.96 -31.66
CA GLN A 69 24.72 6.50 -31.50
C GLN A 69 25.58 6.05 -30.32
N HIS A 70 26.72 6.71 -30.11
CA HIS A 70 27.56 6.44 -28.94
C HIS A 70 26.81 6.73 -27.63
N ALA A 71 26.23 7.93 -27.50
CA ALA A 71 25.51 8.33 -26.29
C ALA A 71 24.36 7.36 -25.99
N TYR A 72 23.61 6.95 -27.03
CA TYR A 72 22.57 5.93 -26.92
C TYR A 72 23.12 4.61 -26.38
N ASP A 73 24.18 4.07 -26.98
CA ASP A 73 24.72 2.76 -26.61
C ASP A 73 25.30 2.73 -25.20
N VAL A 74 25.99 3.81 -24.79
CA VAL A 74 26.53 3.95 -23.43
C VAL A 74 25.41 3.90 -22.40
N VAL A 75 24.44 4.81 -22.50
CA VAL A 75 23.38 4.87 -21.48
C VAL A 75 22.50 3.62 -21.51
N ARG A 76 22.27 3.03 -22.68
CA ARG A 76 21.54 1.76 -22.80
C ARG A 76 22.25 0.61 -22.07
N ILE A 77 23.56 0.44 -22.25
CA ILE A 77 24.33 -0.60 -21.55
C ILE A 77 24.33 -0.33 -20.04
N LEU A 78 24.46 0.94 -19.63
CA LEU A 78 24.34 1.33 -18.22
C LEU A 78 22.97 0.94 -17.63
N HIS A 79 21.87 1.20 -18.34
CA HIS A 79 20.53 0.76 -17.96
C HIS A 79 20.45 -0.76 -17.78
N ASP A 80 21.05 -1.54 -18.67
CA ASP A 80 21.06 -3.01 -18.56
C ASP A 80 21.77 -3.48 -17.28
N LYS A 81 22.86 -2.80 -16.86
CA LYS A 81 23.56 -3.11 -15.60
C LYS A 81 22.73 -2.70 -14.39
N LEU A 82 22.07 -1.55 -14.44
CA LEU A 82 21.21 -1.06 -13.35
C LEU A 82 19.97 -1.93 -13.17
N LYS A 83 19.31 -2.35 -14.25
CA LYS A 83 18.18 -3.32 -14.21
C LYS A 83 18.56 -4.64 -13.56
N LYS A 84 19.74 -5.18 -13.90
CA LYS A 84 20.26 -6.40 -13.26
C LYS A 84 20.41 -6.21 -11.75
N ARG A 85 20.95 -5.07 -11.32
CA ARG A 85 21.08 -4.74 -9.89
C ARG A 85 19.72 -4.58 -9.22
N GLN A 86 18.80 -3.82 -9.81
CA GLN A 86 17.44 -3.67 -9.32
C GLN A 86 16.73 -5.02 -9.14
N HIS A 87 16.90 -5.94 -10.09
CA HIS A 87 16.35 -7.28 -9.98
C HIS A 87 16.90 -8.05 -8.76
N LEU A 88 18.16 -7.81 -8.39
CA LEU A 88 18.82 -8.41 -7.22
C LEU A 88 18.40 -7.73 -5.91
N THR A 89 18.38 -6.39 -5.86
CA THR A 89 18.12 -5.60 -4.65
C THR A 89 16.63 -5.39 -4.36
N LYS A 90 15.75 -5.63 -5.36
CA LYS A 90 14.31 -5.32 -5.31
C LYS A 90 14.01 -3.86 -4.95
N THR A 91 14.97 -2.98 -5.20
CA THR A 91 14.90 -1.55 -4.87
C THR A 91 15.09 -0.74 -6.16
N PRO A 92 14.23 0.24 -6.47
CA PRO A 92 14.41 1.08 -7.66
C PRO A 92 15.75 1.81 -7.66
N THR A 93 16.27 2.10 -8.85
CA THR A 93 17.63 2.63 -9.05
C THR A 93 17.89 3.88 -8.21
N TYR A 94 16.95 4.82 -8.19
CA TYR A 94 17.11 6.11 -7.50
C TYR A 94 16.88 6.04 -5.98
N HIS A 95 16.42 4.91 -5.43
CA HIS A 95 16.38 4.67 -3.98
C HIS A 95 17.58 3.86 -3.50
N ASP A 96 18.14 3.00 -4.37
CA ASP A 96 19.37 2.26 -4.10
C ASP A 96 20.62 3.16 -4.26
N LYS A 97 20.60 4.04 -5.27
CA LYS A 97 21.66 5.01 -5.58
C LYS A 97 21.03 6.37 -5.92
N PRO A 98 20.63 7.15 -4.90
CA PRO A 98 19.96 8.44 -5.11
C PRO A 98 20.86 9.48 -5.79
N GLU A 99 22.18 9.31 -5.77
CA GLU A 99 23.15 10.16 -6.47
C GLU A 99 23.06 10.06 -8.00
N LEU A 100 22.45 8.99 -8.50
CA LEU A 100 22.23 8.80 -9.92
C LEU A 100 21.01 9.57 -10.44
N LEU A 101 20.31 10.37 -9.64
CA LEU A 101 19.06 11.04 -10.05
C LEU A 101 19.20 11.89 -11.34
N GLY A 102 20.40 12.38 -11.65
CA GLY A 102 20.73 13.09 -12.88
C GLY A 102 20.99 12.21 -14.11
N LEU A 103 21.10 10.89 -13.93
CA LEU A 103 21.14 9.91 -15.01
C LEU A 103 19.80 9.92 -15.76
N PRO A 104 19.79 9.95 -17.10
CA PRO A 104 18.55 9.76 -17.86
C PRO A 104 17.86 8.48 -17.45
N PHE A 105 16.60 8.56 -17.03
CA PHE A 105 15.85 7.34 -16.73
C PHE A 105 15.35 6.66 -18.00
N LEU A 106 15.26 7.39 -19.11
CA LEU A 106 14.77 6.87 -20.39
C LEU A 106 15.59 7.43 -21.54
N VAL A 107 16.04 6.54 -22.42
CA VAL A 107 16.76 6.87 -23.65
C VAL A 107 16.07 6.21 -24.83
N PHE A 108 15.89 6.94 -25.93
CA PHE A 108 15.12 6.47 -27.08
C PHE A 108 15.58 7.13 -28.39
N LYS A 109 15.14 6.54 -29.51
CA LYS A 109 15.22 7.15 -30.84
C LYS A 109 13.86 7.71 -31.21
N GLY A 110 13.85 8.92 -31.75
CA GLY A 110 12.62 9.62 -32.17
C GLY A 110 12.79 10.37 -33.48
N TYR A 111 11.69 10.92 -33.98
CA TYR A 111 11.63 11.75 -35.18
C TYR A 111 11.13 13.15 -34.79
N ASP A 112 11.93 14.18 -35.07
CA ASP A 112 11.53 15.57 -34.89
C ASP A 112 10.73 16.03 -36.12
N ASN A 113 9.44 16.29 -35.91
CA ASN A 113 8.51 16.67 -36.98
C ASN A 113 8.83 18.03 -37.60
N ILE A 114 9.50 18.93 -36.89
CA ILE A 114 9.80 20.28 -37.36
C ILE A 114 11.11 20.32 -38.11
N SER A 115 12.14 19.62 -37.62
CA SER A 115 13.43 19.53 -38.32
C SER A 115 13.51 18.40 -39.34
N GLU A 116 12.48 17.55 -39.42
CA GLU A 116 12.35 16.38 -40.29
C GLU A 116 13.51 15.38 -40.16
N LYS A 117 14.05 15.20 -38.95
CA LYS A 117 15.24 14.38 -38.67
C LYS A 117 15.03 13.35 -37.58
N HIS A 118 15.73 12.21 -37.72
CA HIS A 118 15.89 11.25 -36.64
C HIS A 118 16.87 11.77 -35.60
N CYS A 119 16.53 11.63 -34.33
CA CYS A 119 17.36 12.01 -33.21
C CYS A 119 17.42 10.90 -32.15
N VAL A 120 18.44 10.98 -31.30
CA VAL A 120 18.45 10.28 -30.01
C VAL A 120 18.07 11.30 -28.96
N ALA A 121 17.24 10.90 -28.00
CA ALA A 121 16.81 11.76 -26.93
C ALA A 121 16.84 11.05 -25.58
N PHE A 122 17.19 11.83 -24.56
CA PHE A 122 17.29 11.40 -23.17
C PHE A 122 16.27 12.16 -22.34
N LEU A 123 15.48 11.43 -21.56
CA LEU A 123 14.53 11.99 -20.61
C LEU A 123 15.11 11.86 -19.20
N MET A 124 15.17 12.98 -18.49
CA MET A 124 15.77 13.10 -17.15
C MET A 124 14.85 13.90 -16.22
N TYR A 125 15.06 13.75 -14.92
CA TYR A 125 14.44 14.64 -13.93
C TYR A 125 14.97 16.07 -14.06
N ASN A 126 14.09 17.05 -13.94
CA ASN A 126 14.47 18.45 -13.84
C ASN A 126 15.00 18.74 -12.43
N LEU A 127 16.33 18.71 -12.26
CA LEU A 127 16.98 18.86 -10.96
C LEU A 127 16.70 20.22 -10.29
N GLU A 128 16.55 21.31 -11.05
CA GLU A 128 16.18 22.63 -10.49
C GLU A 128 14.80 22.58 -9.82
N LYS A 129 13.81 21.94 -10.46
CA LYS A 129 12.47 21.75 -9.87
C LYS A 129 12.49 20.84 -8.65
N LEU A 130 13.51 20.00 -8.51
CA LEU A 130 13.76 19.17 -7.34
C LEU A 130 14.62 19.88 -6.28
N ASN A 131 14.85 21.19 -6.41
CA ASN A 131 15.65 22.03 -5.51
C ASN A 131 17.14 21.63 -5.44
N TYR A 132 17.71 21.14 -6.54
CA TYR A 132 19.16 21.03 -6.66
C TYR A 132 19.73 22.32 -7.26
N GLU A 133 20.89 22.72 -6.76
CA GLU A 133 21.72 23.81 -7.23
C GLU A 133 22.82 23.24 -8.14
N ASP A 134 22.97 23.81 -9.34
CA ASP A 134 24.08 23.52 -10.24
C ASP A 134 25.38 24.03 -9.60
N TYR A 135 26.35 23.15 -9.37
CA TYR A 135 27.60 23.52 -8.73
C TYR A 135 28.57 24.25 -9.67
N GLY A 136 28.62 23.84 -10.94
CA GLY A 136 29.66 24.29 -11.88
C GLY A 136 29.28 25.52 -12.71
N SER A 137 28.00 25.91 -12.71
CA SER A 137 27.54 27.06 -13.50
C SER A 137 28.12 28.40 -13.03
N ASP A 138 28.63 29.21 -13.96
CA ASP A 138 29.07 30.59 -13.70
C ASP A 138 27.94 31.49 -13.15
N MET A 139 26.69 31.10 -13.35
CA MET A 139 25.50 31.79 -12.83
C MET A 139 24.94 31.13 -11.56
N ALA A 140 25.59 30.08 -11.05
CA ALA A 140 25.16 29.36 -9.87
C ALA A 140 25.12 30.29 -8.65
N LYS A 141 23.98 30.27 -7.95
CA LYS A 141 23.84 30.89 -6.63
C LYS A 141 24.06 29.82 -5.57
N LEU A 142 25.31 29.55 -5.23
CA LEU A 142 25.71 28.57 -4.22
C LEU A 142 25.53 29.10 -2.77
N ASP A 143 24.54 29.97 -2.55
CA ASP A 143 24.33 30.64 -1.27
C ASP A 143 23.99 29.61 -0.18
N GLU A 144 23.14 28.62 -0.47
CA GLU A 144 22.80 27.57 0.50
C GLU A 144 23.93 26.53 0.64
N TYR A 145 24.57 26.12 -0.46
CA TYR A 145 25.70 25.19 -0.42
C TYR A 145 26.89 25.73 0.41
N THR A 146 27.24 27.00 0.25
CA THR A 146 28.37 27.60 0.98
C THR A 146 28.13 27.63 2.50
N LEU A 147 26.87 27.71 2.93
CA LEU A 147 26.45 27.67 4.33
C LEU A 147 26.43 26.26 4.94
N LEU A 148 26.57 25.20 4.14
CA LEU A 148 26.65 23.83 4.66
C LEU A 148 27.84 23.68 5.61
N ASN A 149 27.57 23.02 6.73
CA ASN A 149 28.62 22.70 7.69
C ASN A 149 29.54 21.60 7.14
N ILE A 150 30.69 21.42 7.80
CA ILE A 150 31.71 20.47 7.39
C ILE A 150 31.22 19.01 7.40
N PRO A 151 30.52 18.52 8.44
CA PRO A 151 29.89 17.19 8.39
C PRO A 151 29.04 16.95 7.14
N ASP A 152 28.25 17.93 6.73
CA ASP A 152 27.38 17.81 5.56
C ASP A 152 28.19 17.78 4.26
N LYS A 153 29.24 18.59 4.16
CA LYS A 153 30.17 18.55 3.01
C LYS A 153 30.97 17.25 2.95
N LEU A 154 31.38 16.69 4.10
CA LEU A 154 32.02 15.37 4.17
C LEU A 154 31.07 14.25 3.76
N TYR A 155 29.78 14.37 4.09
CA TYR A 155 28.75 13.42 3.65
C TYR A 155 28.52 13.51 2.13
N LEU A 156 28.50 14.72 1.55
CA LEU A 156 28.44 14.91 0.10
C LEU A 156 29.69 14.36 -0.61
N ALA A 157 30.87 14.55 -0.02
CA ALA A 157 32.11 13.96 -0.53
C ALA A 157 32.07 12.42 -0.49
N TYR A 158 31.52 11.83 0.57
CA TYR A 158 31.27 10.39 0.64
C TYR A 158 30.32 9.93 -0.47
N GLN A 159 29.22 10.66 -0.71
CA GLN A 159 28.27 10.36 -1.79
C GLN A 159 28.94 10.40 -3.18
N LEU A 160 29.84 11.36 -3.41
CA LEU A 160 30.61 11.40 -4.64
C LEU A 160 31.49 10.15 -4.79
N ALA A 161 32.32 9.86 -3.77
CA ALA A 161 33.25 8.73 -3.81
C ALA A 161 32.53 7.37 -3.93
N LYS A 162 31.42 7.17 -3.20
CA LYS A 162 30.63 5.93 -3.27
C LYS A 162 30.00 5.73 -4.65
N THR A 163 29.60 6.82 -5.32
CA THR A 163 28.98 6.75 -6.64
C THR A 163 30.00 6.40 -7.70
N ILE A 164 31.17 7.06 -7.70
CA ILE A 164 32.25 6.73 -8.64
C ILE A 164 32.77 5.30 -8.42
N ASP A 165 32.91 4.86 -7.17
CA ASP A 165 33.28 3.47 -6.87
C ASP A 165 32.22 2.49 -7.37
N PHE A 166 30.93 2.77 -7.15
CA PHE A 166 29.83 1.96 -7.69
C PHE A 166 29.89 1.85 -9.22
N LEU A 167 30.11 2.97 -9.92
CA LEU A 167 30.29 2.97 -11.37
C LEU A 167 31.44 2.05 -11.80
N HIS A 168 32.57 2.07 -11.09
CA HIS A 168 33.72 1.20 -11.37
C HIS A 168 33.42 -0.28 -11.09
N GLU A 169 32.66 -0.58 -10.03
CA GLU A 169 32.21 -1.93 -9.70
C GLU A 169 31.39 -2.52 -10.86
N ILE A 170 30.47 -1.73 -11.43
CA ILE A 170 29.69 -2.11 -12.62
C ILE A 170 30.45 -1.89 -13.94
N LYS A 171 31.77 -1.73 -13.88
CA LYS A 171 32.66 -1.63 -15.04
C LYS A 171 32.34 -0.44 -15.96
N PHE A 172 32.04 0.70 -15.36
CA PHE A 172 31.78 1.96 -16.04
C PHE A 172 32.69 3.07 -15.50
N ILE A 173 33.29 3.84 -16.41
CA ILE A 173 34.06 5.05 -16.13
C ILE A 173 33.22 6.22 -16.62
N HIS A 174 33.01 7.25 -15.79
CA HIS A 174 32.19 8.43 -16.16
C HIS A 174 32.86 9.22 -17.29
N ALA A 175 34.19 9.29 -17.27
CA ALA A 175 35.07 9.87 -18.30
C ALA A 175 34.92 11.39 -18.59
N ASP A 176 33.84 12.01 -18.12
CA ASP A 176 33.58 13.45 -18.27
C ASP A 176 33.13 14.11 -16.95
N LEU A 177 33.57 13.56 -15.82
CA LEU A 177 33.26 14.09 -14.49
C LEU A 177 33.97 15.44 -14.29
N SER A 178 33.20 16.50 -14.07
CA SER A 178 33.71 17.86 -13.83
C SER A 178 32.83 18.62 -12.83
N GLU A 179 33.24 19.84 -12.48
CA GLU A 179 32.47 20.77 -11.66
C GLU A 179 31.04 20.98 -12.19
N ASN A 180 30.87 21.00 -13.51
CA ASN A 180 29.58 21.14 -14.18
C ASN A 180 28.71 19.89 -14.10
N SER A 181 29.29 18.76 -13.70
CA SER A 181 28.58 17.48 -13.59
C SER A 181 27.92 17.32 -12.22
N LEU A 182 28.19 18.20 -11.24
CA LEU A 182 27.70 18.07 -9.88
C LEU A 182 26.52 19.00 -9.61
N TRP A 183 25.49 18.44 -8.99
CA TRP A 183 24.32 19.15 -8.53
C TRP A 183 24.07 18.82 -7.06
N PHE A 184 23.73 19.82 -6.24
CA PHE A 184 23.54 19.63 -4.79
C PHE A 184 22.17 20.06 -4.33
N ASN A 185 21.50 19.22 -3.55
CA ASN A 185 20.33 19.60 -2.79
C ASN A 185 20.74 19.90 -1.35
N PRO A 186 20.89 21.18 -0.95
CA PRO A 186 21.33 21.56 0.40
C PRO A 186 20.30 21.18 1.48
N LYS A 187 19.01 21.11 1.13
CA LYS A 187 17.92 20.76 2.06
C LYS A 187 17.86 19.27 2.35
N ARG A 188 18.11 18.40 1.37
CA ARG A 188 18.21 16.94 1.55
C ARG A 188 19.63 16.51 1.97
N ILE A 189 20.62 17.38 1.71
CA ILE A 189 22.07 17.11 1.81
C ILE A 189 22.41 15.94 0.90
N GLN A 190 22.18 16.15 -0.39
CA GLN A 190 22.35 15.11 -1.40
C GLN A 190 23.04 15.63 -2.65
N LEU A 191 23.92 14.80 -3.20
CA LEU A 191 24.53 14.94 -4.51
C LEU A 191 23.66 14.33 -5.60
N SER A 192 23.71 14.90 -6.79
CA SER A 192 23.29 14.28 -8.04
C SER A 192 24.38 14.50 -9.09
N ILE A 193 24.72 13.46 -9.86
CA ILE A 193 25.72 13.54 -10.94
C ILE A 193 25.00 13.47 -12.30
N ILE A 194 25.45 14.27 -13.28
CA ILE A 194 24.94 14.32 -14.66
C ILE A 194 26.05 14.06 -15.70
N ASP A 195 25.69 14.03 -16.99
CA ASP A 195 26.59 13.87 -18.16
C ASP A 195 27.28 12.51 -18.30
N TYR A 196 26.48 11.43 -18.23
CA TYR A 196 26.93 10.04 -18.42
C TYR A 196 27.13 9.64 -19.89
N ASP A 197 26.75 10.48 -20.87
CA ASP A 197 26.81 10.20 -22.31
C ASP A 197 28.23 9.99 -22.85
N SER A 198 29.22 10.56 -22.18
CA SER A 198 30.64 10.41 -22.52
C SER A 198 31.29 9.16 -21.90
N GLY A 199 30.52 8.38 -21.14
CA GLY A 199 31.04 7.28 -20.33
C GLY A 199 31.59 6.09 -21.12
N TYR A 200 32.27 5.20 -20.39
CA TYR A 200 32.98 4.06 -20.99
C TYR A 200 32.79 2.77 -20.20
N HIS A 201 32.20 1.76 -20.85
CA HIS A 201 32.04 0.41 -20.33
C HIS A 201 33.23 -0.48 -20.71
N PHE A 202 34.25 -0.51 -19.87
CA PHE A 202 35.52 -1.18 -20.18
C PHE A 202 35.48 -2.72 -20.18
N ASP A 203 34.32 -3.31 -19.91
CA ASP A 203 34.04 -4.75 -20.04
C ASP A 203 33.32 -5.12 -21.34
N THR A 204 32.62 -4.17 -21.98
CA THR A 204 31.79 -4.43 -23.18
C THR A 204 32.17 -3.60 -24.39
N GLN A 205 32.82 -2.45 -24.21
CA GLN A 205 33.23 -1.56 -25.29
C GLN A 205 34.73 -1.66 -25.53
N ASP A 206 35.13 -1.83 -26.79
CA ASP A 206 36.53 -1.99 -27.19
C ASP A 206 37.39 -0.77 -26.87
N LYS A 207 36.86 0.43 -27.13
CA LYS A 207 37.52 1.70 -26.82
C LYS A 207 36.48 2.78 -26.49
N PRO A 208 36.83 3.74 -25.63
CA PRO A 208 36.01 4.93 -25.43
C PRO A 208 36.03 5.77 -26.70
N THR A 209 34.92 6.45 -26.96
CA THR A 209 34.74 7.32 -28.14
C THR A 209 35.14 8.78 -27.85
N THR A 210 35.28 9.15 -26.58
CA THR A 210 35.63 10.50 -26.13
C THR A 210 36.81 10.47 -25.13
N ILE A 211 37.56 11.57 -25.11
CA ILE A 211 38.69 11.82 -24.21
C ILE A 211 38.24 12.67 -23.00
N GLY A 212 37.00 13.19 -23.02
CA GLY A 212 36.43 14.09 -22.01
C GLY A 212 36.57 15.57 -22.38
N LYS A 213 36.06 16.45 -21.51
CA LYS A 213 36.14 17.92 -21.64
C LYS A 213 37.31 18.50 -20.83
N VAL A 214 37.86 19.63 -21.28
CA VAL A 214 38.81 20.40 -20.47
C VAL A 214 38.04 21.09 -19.33
N GLY A 215 38.11 20.50 -18.14
CA GLY A 215 37.64 21.09 -16.87
C GLY A 215 38.80 21.49 -15.95
N HIS A 216 38.48 22.02 -14.77
CA HIS A 216 39.51 22.45 -13.81
C HIS A 216 40.14 21.28 -13.03
N TRP A 217 39.44 20.13 -12.92
CA TRP A 217 39.91 18.93 -12.19
C TRP A 217 40.82 18.01 -13.00
N ILE A 218 40.85 18.16 -14.31
CA ILE A 218 41.57 17.27 -15.22
C ILE A 218 43.10 17.32 -14.97
N GLY A 219 43.73 16.16 -15.05
CA GLY A 219 45.16 15.95 -15.00
C GLY A 219 45.87 16.45 -16.25
N SER A 220 47.15 16.77 -16.13
CA SER A 220 47.92 17.41 -17.20
C SER A 220 48.14 16.53 -18.43
N ARG A 221 48.29 15.20 -18.25
CA ARG A 221 48.38 14.25 -19.36
C ARG A 221 47.14 14.35 -20.26
N PHE A 222 45.95 14.28 -19.67
CA PHE A 222 44.69 14.35 -20.42
C PHE A 222 44.43 15.75 -20.96
N ARG A 223 44.73 16.81 -20.19
CA ARG A 223 44.67 18.21 -20.67
C ARG A 223 45.50 18.42 -21.93
N ASN A 224 46.73 17.90 -21.95
CA ASN A 224 47.63 18.03 -23.10
C ASN A 224 47.15 17.23 -24.31
N ILE A 225 46.59 16.04 -24.11
CA ILE A 225 46.03 15.21 -25.19
C ILE A 225 44.81 15.90 -25.82
N ILE A 226 43.95 16.53 -25.02
CA ILE A 226 42.77 17.26 -25.54
C ILE A 226 43.20 18.57 -26.21
N GLY A 227 44.14 19.31 -25.61
CA GLY A 227 44.60 20.61 -26.13
C GLY A 227 45.54 20.53 -27.33
N GLN A 228 46.20 19.41 -27.55
CA GLN A 228 46.96 19.09 -28.75
C GLN A 228 46.43 17.76 -29.27
N PRO A 229 45.54 17.73 -30.29
CA PRO A 229 44.90 16.50 -30.77
C PRO A 229 45.95 15.56 -31.38
N LYS A 230 46.66 14.86 -30.50
CA LYS A 230 47.50 13.70 -30.77
C LYS A 230 46.60 12.48 -30.71
N ASP A 231 46.99 11.43 -31.40
CA ASP A 231 46.23 10.18 -31.41
C ASP A 231 46.09 9.64 -29.97
N SER A 232 44.85 9.60 -29.47
CA SER A 232 44.51 9.09 -28.15
C SER A 232 44.35 7.56 -28.11
N SER A 233 44.64 6.89 -29.23
CA SER A 233 44.57 5.42 -29.38
C SER A 233 45.48 4.66 -28.41
N GLU A 234 46.48 5.31 -27.83
CA GLU A 234 47.41 4.71 -26.87
C GLU A 234 46.90 4.66 -25.42
N LEU A 235 45.79 5.36 -25.09
CA LEU A 235 45.24 5.38 -23.74
C LEU A 235 44.50 4.08 -23.42
N ASN A 236 45.01 3.32 -22.46
CA ASN A 236 44.35 2.10 -21.97
C ASN A 236 43.33 2.41 -20.84
N THR A 237 42.55 1.41 -20.45
CA THR A 237 41.56 1.52 -19.36
C THR A 237 42.18 1.96 -18.03
N LEU A 238 43.39 1.49 -17.72
CA LEU A 238 44.06 1.81 -16.46
C LEU A 238 44.50 3.27 -16.41
N ASP A 239 44.97 3.84 -17.52
CA ASP A 239 45.28 5.27 -17.64
C ASP A 239 44.06 6.14 -17.33
N ARG A 240 42.86 5.70 -17.76
CA ARG A 240 41.59 6.40 -17.55
C ARG A 240 41.09 6.29 -16.11
N LEU A 241 41.24 5.12 -15.50
CA LEU A 241 40.97 4.94 -14.07
C LEU A 241 41.88 5.84 -13.22
N TYR A 242 43.18 5.90 -13.54
CA TYR A 242 44.11 6.77 -12.84
C TYR A 242 43.78 8.25 -12.99
N GLU A 243 43.28 8.66 -14.15
CA GLU A 243 42.78 10.01 -14.36
C GLU A 243 41.52 10.28 -13.54
N GLU A 244 40.55 9.38 -13.56
CA GLU A 244 39.32 9.55 -12.79
C GLU A 244 39.57 9.55 -11.26
N TYR A 245 40.58 8.81 -10.78
CA TYR A 245 41.04 8.90 -9.39
C TYR A 245 41.64 10.26 -9.05
N TRP A 246 42.33 10.89 -10.01
CA TRP A 246 42.83 12.25 -9.85
C TRP A 246 41.68 13.26 -9.81
N VAL A 247 40.74 13.16 -10.74
CA VAL A 247 39.54 14.00 -10.79
C VAL A 247 38.74 13.85 -9.50
N LEU A 248 38.49 12.62 -9.04
CA LEU A 248 37.78 12.34 -7.80
C LEU A 248 38.48 12.97 -6.59
N ALA A 249 39.81 12.91 -6.49
CA ALA A 249 40.53 13.55 -5.38
C ALA A 249 40.40 15.08 -5.39
N ASN A 250 40.46 15.70 -6.57
CA ASN A 250 40.27 17.15 -6.73
C ASN A 250 38.84 17.56 -6.38
N ALA A 251 37.84 16.83 -6.92
CA ALA A 251 36.43 17.05 -6.63
C ALA A 251 36.11 16.85 -5.14
N THR A 252 36.61 15.77 -4.52
CA THR A 252 36.46 15.51 -3.08
C THR A 252 37.04 16.66 -2.25
N PHE A 253 38.23 17.16 -2.60
CA PHE A 253 38.82 18.30 -1.90
C PHE A 253 37.97 19.56 -2.08
N GLU A 254 37.55 19.85 -3.31
CA GLU A 254 36.76 21.06 -3.58
C GLU A 254 35.40 21.03 -2.90
N VAL A 255 34.69 19.90 -2.91
CA VAL A 255 33.41 19.72 -2.23
C VAL A 255 33.52 19.96 -0.72
N VAL A 256 34.67 19.64 -0.11
CA VAL A 256 34.88 19.83 1.34
C VAL A 256 35.33 21.26 1.66
N PHE A 257 36.24 21.82 0.87
CA PHE A 257 36.96 23.05 1.20
C PHE A 257 36.49 24.28 0.41
N GLY A 258 35.67 24.10 -0.63
CA GLY A 258 35.21 25.16 -1.54
C GLY A 258 36.34 25.80 -2.35
N ALA A 259 37.45 25.08 -2.56
CA ALA A 259 38.61 25.56 -3.30
C ALA A 259 39.39 24.41 -3.93
N MET A 260 40.06 24.66 -5.05
CA MET A 260 40.97 23.70 -5.67
C MET A 260 42.23 23.47 -4.83
N PRO A 261 42.84 22.26 -4.79
CA PRO A 261 44.00 21.98 -3.95
C PRO A 261 45.19 22.94 -4.15
N PHE A 262 45.45 23.37 -5.38
CA PHE A 262 46.58 24.24 -5.74
C PHE A 262 46.16 25.69 -6.00
N PHE A 263 45.00 26.13 -5.51
CA PHE A 263 44.47 27.47 -5.76
C PHE A 263 45.42 28.61 -5.34
N PHE A 264 46.35 28.35 -4.42
CA PHE A 264 47.31 29.31 -3.90
C PHE A 264 48.52 29.55 -4.82
N LEU A 265 48.68 28.80 -5.91
CA LEU A 265 49.73 29.03 -6.89
C LEU A 265 49.41 30.22 -7.81
N SER A 266 50.45 30.80 -8.41
CA SER A 266 50.40 31.98 -9.28
C SER A 266 49.46 31.80 -10.48
N ASP A 267 49.30 30.56 -10.94
CA ASP A 267 48.50 30.17 -12.08
C ASP A 267 48.11 28.68 -11.97
N THR A 268 47.30 28.21 -12.91
CA THR A 268 46.85 26.81 -12.95
C THR A 268 47.74 25.91 -13.81
N ASP A 269 48.86 26.43 -14.32
CA ASP A 269 49.72 25.72 -15.27
C ASP A 269 50.42 24.53 -14.62
N ASP A 270 50.59 23.46 -15.39
CA ASP A 270 51.22 22.25 -14.87
C ASP A 270 52.71 22.46 -14.57
N ASN A 271 53.41 23.31 -15.33
CA ASN A 271 54.82 23.61 -15.06
C ASN A 271 55.00 24.33 -13.72
N SER A 272 54.06 25.19 -13.34
CA SER A 272 54.04 25.86 -12.04
C SER A 272 53.86 24.86 -10.89
N LYS A 273 52.91 23.94 -11.02
CA LYS A 273 52.69 22.83 -10.05
C LYS A 273 53.91 21.92 -9.93
N GLN A 274 54.51 21.53 -11.05
CA GLN A 274 55.72 20.71 -11.07
C GLN A 274 56.91 21.43 -10.42
N SER A 275 57.07 22.73 -10.69
CA SER A 275 58.14 23.55 -10.10
C SER A 275 57.96 23.68 -8.59
N TYR A 276 56.72 23.94 -8.15
CA TYR A 276 56.35 23.97 -6.74
C TYR A 276 56.71 22.66 -6.02
N LEU A 277 56.30 21.50 -6.55
CA LEU A 277 56.51 20.18 -5.95
C LEU A 277 57.96 19.65 -6.02
N LYS A 278 58.89 20.39 -6.66
CA LYS A 278 60.34 20.09 -6.58
C LYS A 278 60.93 20.57 -5.26
N GLU A 279 60.44 21.67 -4.72
CA GLU A 279 61.03 22.37 -3.58
C GLU A 279 60.12 22.36 -2.34
N ASN A 280 58.84 22.04 -2.51
CA ASN A 280 57.83 22.10 -1.46
C ASN A 280 56.97 20.83 -1.41
N GLU A 281 56.26 20.67 -0.30
CA GLU A 281 55.22 19.65 -0.13
C GLU A 281 53.87 20.32 0.05
N TRP A 282 52.89 19.92 -0.77
CA TRP A 282 51.50 20.35 -0.62
C TRP A 282 51.00 20.06 0.80
N PRO A 283 50.32 21.02 1.46
CA PRO A 283 49.89 22.34 0.95
C PRO A 283 50.85 23.51 1.26
N ASN A 284 52.05 23.26 1.81
CA ASN A 284 52.90 24.32 2.36
C ASN A 284 53.65 25.11 1.28
N ILE A 285 53.79 26.42 1.44
CA ILE A 285 54.58 27.30 0.57
C ILE A 285 55.06 28.54 1.33
N ASP A 286 56.25 29.04 1.01
CA ASP A 286 56.71 30.36 1.45
C ASP A 286 55.96 31.47 0.68
N TYR A 287 55.33 32.40 1.39
CA TYR A 287 54.53 33.48 0.79
C TYR A 287 55.37 34.53 0.06
N SER A 288 56.69 34.49 0.24
CA SER A 288 57.64 35.26 -0.55
C SER A 288 57.94 34.63 -1.92
N SER A 289 57.57 33.37 -2.13
CA SER A 289 57.81 32.64 -3.37
C SER A 289 57.15 33.32 -4.58
N PRO A 290 57.82 33.41 -5.74
CA PRO A 290 57.21 33.92 -6.96
C PRO A 290 56.08 33.02 -7.48
N LEU A 291 56.03 31.75 -7.06
CA LEU A 291 54.96 30.81 -7.41
C LEU A 291 53.69 31.00 -6.57
N PHE A 292 53.71 31.85 -5.54
CA PHE A 292 52.57 32.07 -4.67
C PHE A 292 51.68 33.21 -5.17
N ASN A 293 50.36 32.94 -5.28
CA ASN A 293 49.38 33.98 -5.57
C ASN A 293 49.03 34.74 -4.29
N LYS A 294 49.60 35.95 -4.16
CA LYS A 294 49.40 36.82 -2.99
C LYS A 294 47.93 37.19 -2.73
N ALA A 295 47.07 37.20 -3.75
CA ALA A 295 45.64 37.46 -3.58
C ALA A 295 44.97 36.39 -2.71
N ASN A 296 45.48 35.16 -2.73
CA ASN A 296 44.91 34.01 -2.02
C ASN A 296 45.52 33.79 -0.63
N SER A 297 46.31 34.75 -0.11
CA SER A 297 47.01 34.63 1.18
C SER A 297 46.09 34.26 2.34
N GLN A 298 44.98 35.00 2.49
CA GLN A 298 44.04 34.80 3.59
C GLN A 298 43.31 33.45 3.48
N GLN A 299 42.83 33.11 2.28
CA GLN A 299 42.14 31.84 2.03
C GLN A 299 43.09 30.64 2.22
N HIS A 300 44.35 30.75 1.79
CA HIS A 300 45.37 29.73 2.03
C HIS A 300 45.64 29.52 3.52
N GLN A 301 45.83 30.60 4.29
CA GLN A 301 45.97 30.50 5.75
C GLN A 301 44.76 29.84 6.40
N ALA A 302 43.55 30.20 5.98
CA ALA A 302 42.31 29.63 6.50
C ALA A 302 42.23 28.12 6.22
N ILE A 303 42.53 27.68 5.00
CA ILE A 303 42.54 26.25 4.64
C ILE A 303 43.62 25.49 5.40
N ILE A 304 44.85 26.02 5.54
CA ILE A 304 45.90 25.37 6.32
C ILE A 304 45.49 25.16 7.78
N LEU A 305 44.93 26.21 8.40
CA LEU A 305 44.42 26.11 9.77
C LEU A 305 43.29 25.09 9.88
N PHE A 306 42.41 25.06 8.88
CA PHE A 306 41.28 24.16 8.87
C PHE A 306 41.69 22.70 8.66
N LEU A 307 42.65 22.42 7.76
CA LEU A 307 43.26 21.10 7.60
C LEU A 307 43.84 20.61 8.93
N LYS A 308 44.58 21.47 9.64
CA LYS A 308 45.14 21.13 10.95
C LYS A 308 44.06 20.83 11.99
N GLN A 309 42.97 21.61 12.02
CA GLN A 309 41.84 21.36 12.91
C GLN A 309 41.15 20.03 12.61
N LEU A 310 41.01 19.66 11.32
CA LEU A 310 40.50 18.35 10.93
C LEU A 310 41.41 17.21 11.37
N GLU A 311 42.73 17.36 11.21
CA GLU A 311 43.71 16.37 11.73
C GLU A 311 43.57 16.18 13.24
N GLU A 312 43.53 17.28 14.01
CA GLU A 312 43.34 17.27 15.47
C GLU A 312 41.96 16.75 15.89
N GLY A 313 40.95 16.93 15.03
CA GLY A 313 39.58 16.49 15.20
C GLY A 313 39.32 15.03 14.83
N GLY A 314 40.35 14.25 14.46
CA GLY A 314 40.24 12.83 14.16
C GLY A 314 40.15 12.48 12.67
N ALA A 315 40.23 13.46 11.76
CA ALA A 315 40.25 13.26 10.31
C ALA A 315 41.68 13.22 9.74
N LYS A 316 42.67 12.78 10.52
CA LYS A 316 44.07 12.69 10.10
C LYS A 316 44.25 11.85 8.83
N GLU A 317 43.54 10.73 8.72
CA GLU A 317 43.64 9.83 7.56
C GLU A 317 43.15 10.50 6.27
N LEU A 318 42.15 11.38 6.35
CA LEU A 318 41.69 12.20 5.21
C LEU A 318 42.77 13.16 4.74
N ILE A 319 43.43 13.85 5.66
CA ILE A 319 44.46 14.82 5.30
C ILE A 319 45.71 14.11 4.79
N ASP A 320 46.09 12.97 5.36
CA ASP A 320 47.17 12.11 4.86
C ASP A 320 46.86 11.60 3.44
N ALA A 321 45.60 11.26 3.14
CA ALA A 321 45.17 10.88 1.80
C ALA A 321 45.35 12.03 0.79
N PHE A 322 44.90 13.24 1.12
CA PHE A 322 45.12 14.41 0.27
C PHE A 322 46.62 14.70 0.08
N LYS A 323 47.42 14.67 1.15
CA LYS A 323 48.89 14.82 1.08
C LYS A 323 49.51 13.76 0.17
N LYS A 324 49.10 12.50 0.28
CA LYS A 324 49.60 11.40 -0.56
C LYS A 324 49.29 11.65 -2.03
N VAL A 325 48.04 12.02 -2.37
CA VAL A 325 47.60 12.23 -3.75
C VAL A 325 48.23 13.49 -4.34
N PHE A 326 48.18 14.63 -3.68
CA PHE A 326 48.66 15.90 -4.23
C PHE A 326 50.19 16.05 -4.23
N ASN A 327 50.91 15.22 -3.46
CA ASN A 327 52.37 15.14 -3.55
C ASN A 327 52.81 13.95 -4.42
N SER A 328 52.84 12.76 -3.82
CA SER A 328 53.43 11.58 -4.45
C SER A 328 52.55 11.00 -5.58
N GLY A 329 51.22 11.15 -5.47
CA GLY A 329 50.24 10.74 -6.48
C GLY A 329 50.19 11.64 -7.71
N TYR A 330 50.59 12.91 -7.55
CA TYR A 330 50.76 13.83 -8.67
C TYR A 330 51.94 13.38 -9.54
N LYS A 331 53.08 13.02 -8.92
CA LYS A 331 54.28 12.53 -9.62
C LYS A 331 54.14 11.10 -10.16
N ASN A 332 53.35 10.25 -9.48
CA ASN A 332 53.13 8.86 -9.86
C ASN A 332 51.67 8.47 -9.63
N GLU A 333 50.95 8.27 -10.71
CA GLU A 333 49.52 7.93 -10.73
C GLU A 333 49.17 6.66 -9.94
N ARG A 334 50.08 5.69 -9.83
CA ARG A 334 49.88 4.46 -9.04
C ARG A 334 49.81 4.70 -7.53
N LYS A 335 50.22 5.88 -7.06
CA LYS A 335 50.14 6.28 -5.65
C LYS A 335 48.85 7.03 -5.33
N ARG A 336 48.00 7.32 -6.33
CA ARG A 336 46.69 7.92 -6.10
C ARG A 336 45.80 6.90 -5.38
N LEU A 337 44.91 7.40 -4.52
CA LEU A 337 43.86 6.55 -3.95
C LEU A 337 42.86 6.21 -5.04
N THR A 338 42.44 4.95 -5.05
CA THR A 338 41.32 4.47 -5.85
C THR A 338 39.98 5.03 -5.34
N SER A 339 38.94 4.94 -6.16
CA SER A 339 37.56 5.28 -5.78
C SER A 339 37.09 4.51 -4.54
N LYS A 340 37.41 3.21 -4.47
CA LYS A 340 37.14 2.36 -3.31
C LYS A 340 37.82 2.85 -2.04
N GLU A 341 39.12 3.18 -2.10
CA GLU A 341 39.87 3.69 -0.94
C GLU A 341 39.29 5.02 -0.46
N TRP A 342 38.91 5.92 -1.38
CA TRP A 342 38.21 7.16 -1.04
C TRP A 342 36.85 6.90 -0.38
N LYS A 343 36.04 6.00 -0.94
CA LYS A 343 34.75 5.61 -0.37
C LYS A 343 34.91 5.09 1.05
N GLU A 344 35.80 4.12 1.28
CA GLU A 344 35.99 3.50 2.60
C GLU A 344 36.49 4.51 3.64
N LEU A 345 37.44 5.37 3.26
CA LEU A 345 37.95 6.44 4.11
C LEU A 345 36.84 7.42 4.53
N LEU A 346 36.06 7.90 3.56
CA LEU A 346 34.97 8.85 3.82
C LEU A 346 33.78 8.20 4.54
N PHE A 347 33.50 6.92 4.28
CA PHE A 347 32.52 6.15 5.02
C PHE A 347 32.89 6.11 6.51
N ASN A 348 34.12 5.71 6.83
CA ASN A 348 34.59 5.60 8.22
C ASN A 348 34.49 6.94 8.97
N LEU A 349 34.79 8.06 8.30
CA LEU A 349 34.67 9.40 8.88
C LEU A 349 33.21 9.83 9.11
N ASN A 350 32.28 9.35 8.28
CA ASN A 350 30.87 9.71 8.34
C ASN A 350 30.02 8.79 9.23
N GLN A 351 30.57 7.74 9.86
CA GLN A 351 29.81 6.76 10.67
C GLN A 351 28.91 7.35 11.77
N SER A 352 29.16 8.57 12.23
CA SER A 352 28.33 9.27 13.21
C SER A 352 27.68 10.56 12.70
N LEU A 353 28.04 10.97 11.47
CA LEU A 353 27.66 12.25 10.87
C LEU A 353 26.70 12.07 9.70
N GLY A 354 26.76 10.91 9.06
CA GLY A 354 26.00 10.56 7.87
C GLY A 354 24.61 10.02 8.17
N ASN A 355 24.21 9.81 9.43
CA ASN A 355 22.93 9.19 9.76
C ASN A 355 21.75 10.01 9.21
N PRO A 356 20.63 9.36 8.80
CA PRO A 356 19.43 10.07 8.43
C PRO A 356 18.95 10.96 9.58
N ILE A 357 18.32 12.09 9.25
CA ILE A 357 17.80 13.04 10.25
C ILE A 357 16.32 13.25 9.97
N LEU A 358 15.46 12.64 10.78
CA LEU A 358 14.03 12.89 10.76
C LEU A 358 13.76 14.19 11.54
N LYS A 359 13.33 15.24 10.85
CA LYS A 359 12.97 16.53 11.46
C LYS A 359 11.52 16.55 11.94
N SER A 360 10.61 15.95 11.17
CA SER A 360 9.20 15.85 11.52
C SER A 360 8.54 14.65 10.84
N PHE A 361 7.60 14.02 11.55
CA PHE A 361 6.64 13.06 11.00
C PHE A 361 5.27 13.30 11.65
N THR A 362 4.27 13.66 10.84
CA THR A 362 2.95 14.10 11.32
C THR A 362 1.85 13.59 10.41
N ALA A 363 0.61 13.53 10.88
CA ALA A 363 -0.56 13.23 10.07
C ALA A 363 -1.50 14.45 10.00
N ASP A 364 -2.28 14.58 8.92
CA ASP A 364 -3.36 15.56 8.78
C ASP A 364 -4.43 15.40 9.88
N LYS A 365 -4.66 14.15 10.31
CA LYS A 365 -5.52 13.81 11.44
C LYS A 365 -5.00 12.60 12.20
N THR A 366 -5.24 12.58 13.51
CA THR A 366 -4.88 11.47 14.41
C THR A 366 -6.07 10.61 14.82
N LYS A 367 -7.25 10.91 14.28
CA LYS A 367 -8.49 10.20 14.56
C LYS A 367 -9.24 9.91 13.27
N ILE A 368 -9.67 8.67 13.10
CA ILE A 368 -10.58 8.26 12.02
C ILE A 368 -11.95 7.92 12.60
N LYS A 369 -13.00 8.22 11.84
CA LYS A 369 -14.41 7.96 12.21
C LYS A 369 -15.03 6.87 11.36
N ARG A 370 -14.37 6.48 10.28
CA ARG A 370 -14.80 5.41 9.38
C ARG A 370 -13.64 4.47 9.08
N LYS A 371 -13.96 3.20 8.86
CA LYS A 371 -13.01 2.23 8.36
C LYS A 371 -12.51 2.63 6.98
N ASN A 372 -11.20 2.46 6.76
CA ASN A 372 -10.49 2.79 5.53
C ASN A 372 -10.54 4.28 5.18
N GLU A 373 -10.64 5.14 6.19
CA GLU A 373 -10.53 6.58 5.98
C GLU A 373 -9.09 6.93 5.56
N GLU A 374 -8.96 7.77 4.52
CA GLU A 374 -7.67 8.26 4.03
C GLU A 374 -7.05 9.21 5.06
N VAL A 375 -5.80 8.95 5.44
CA VAL A 375 -4.98 9.81 6.30
C VAL A 375 -3.72 10.17 5.53
N GLU A 376 -3.39 11.46 5.46
CA GLU A 376 -2.17 11.95 4.82
C GLU A 376 -1.07 12.16 5.86
N PHE A 377 0.07 11.52 5.65
CA PHE A 377 1.24 11.63 6.51
C PHE A 377 2.28 12.52 5.85
N TYR A 378 2.75 13.55 6.56
CA TYR A 378 3.80 14.47 6.13
C TYR A 378 5.11 14.16 6.86
N PHE A 379 6.22 14.28 6.16
CA PHE A 379 7.55 14.07 6.72
C PHE A 379 8.60 15.02 6.14
N GLU A 380 9.57 15.39 6.97
CA GLU A 380 10.78 16.10 6.56
C GLU A 380 11.99 15.30 7.04
N VAL A 381 12.78 14.80 6.10
CA VAL A 381 13.94 13.95 6.36
C VAL A 381 15.14 14.47 5.58
N ASN A 382 16.32 14.51 6.22
CA ASN A 382 17.60 14.78 5.58
C ASN A 382 18.44 13.49 5.53
N LYS A 383 19.44 13.45 4.63
CA LYS A 383 20.45 12.37 4.55
C LYS A 383 19.85 10.97 4.42
N TYR A 384 18.86 10.80 3.54
CA TYR A 384 18.21 9.51 3.32
C TYR A 384 18.34 9.05 1.87
N ASP A 385 18.47 7.75 1.69
CA ASP A 385 18.41 7.09 0.38
C ASP A 385 16.96 6.67 0.09
N SER A 386 16.28 6.07 1.08
CA SER A 386 14.88 5.64 0.98
C SER A 386 14.09 5.93 2.25
N ILE A 387 12.78 6.15 2.08
CA ILE A 387 11.81 6.31 3.18
C ILE A 387 10.70 5.29 2.98
N TYR A 388 10.31 4.62 4.04
CA TYR A 388 9.15 3.74 4.09
C TYR A 388 8.15 4.26 5.12
N VAL A 389 6.88 4.35 4.76
CA VAL A 389 5.80 4.62 5.71
C VAL A 389 4.88 3.40 5.75
N ASN A 390 4.77 2.77 6.90
CA ASN A 390 4.06 1.50 7.10
C ASN A 390 4.45 0.43 6.07
N ASN A 391 5.77 0.25 5.87
CA ASN A 391 6.39 -0.65 4.88
C ASN A 391 6.14 -0.32 3.40
N LYS A 392 5.42 0.76 3.08
CA LYS A 392 5.28 1.26 1.71
C LYS A 392 6.44 2.22 1.38
N LEU A 393 7.19 1.93 0.32
CA LEU A 393 8.24 2.82 -0.19
C LEU A 393 7.61 4.15 -0.60
N VAL A 394 8.15 5.24 -0.08
CA VAL A 394 7.75 6.59 -0.45
C VAL A 394 8.35 6.93 -1.80
N PRO A 395 7.53 7.42 -2.75
CA PRO A 395 8.05 7.88 -4.02
C PRO A 395 9.06 9.03 -3.90
N LEU A 396 10.09 9.04 -4.76
CA LEU A 396 11.03 10.17 -4.92
C LEU A 396 10.36 11.54 -4.85
N ASN A 397 11.01 12.45 -4.11
CA ASN A 397 10.62 13.85 -3.94
C ASN A 397 9.19 14.07 -3.38
N GLN A 398 8.52 13.04 -2.87
CA GLN A 398 7.31 13.22 -2.09
C GLN A 398 7.64 13.61 -0.66
N LYS A 399 6.87 14.55 -0.12
CA LYS A 399 6.92 14.99 1.29
C LYS A 399 5.76 14.46 2.10
N SER A 400 4.85 13.75 1.46
CA SER A 400 3.69 13.12 2.08
C SER A 400 3.30 11.82 1.40
N ILE A 401 2.51 11.01 2.10
CA ILE A 401 1.91 9.79 1.58
C ILE A 401 0.52 9.59 2.20
N ILE A 402 -0.44 9.19 1.37
CA ILE A 402 -1.81 8.88 1.80
C ILE A 402 -1.94 7.39 2.06
N LEU A 403 -2.51 7.03 3.21
CA LEU A 403 -2.79 5.65 3.60
C LEU A 403 -4.27 5.50 4.02
N ASN A 404 -4.88 4.39 3.63
CA ASN A 404 -6.21 3.99 4.11
C ASN A 404 -6.08 3.28 5.45
N ILE A 405 -6.61 3.89 6.52
CA ILE A 405 -6.50 3.34 7.87
C ILE A 405 -7.80 2.64 8.25
N ALA A 406 -7.72 1.33 8.51
CA ALA A 406 -8.89 0.50 8.79
C ALA A 406 -9.36 0.58 10.26
N ASP A 407 -8.42 0.70 11.20
CA ASP A 407 -8.67 0.74 12.65
C ASP A 407 -7.51 1.49 13.33
N SER A 408 -7.58 1.64 14.65
CA SER A 408 -6.51 2.22 15.47
C SER A 408 -5.18 1.53 15.18
N THR A 409 -4.16 2.30 14.83
CA THR A 409 -2.87 1.74 14.43
C THR A 409 -1.71 2.69 14.72
N LYS A 410 -0.51 2.11 14.85
CA LYS A 410 0.75 2.84 14.85
C LYS A 410 1.31 2.84 13.43
N VAL A 411 1.31 4.00 12.79
CA VAL A 411 1.90 4.16 11.46
C VAL A 411 3.37 4.50 11.65
N ASN A 412 4.25 3.59 11.28
CA ASN A 412 5.70 3.78 11.41
C ASN A 412 6.29 4.47 10.18
N ILE A 413 7.24 5.38 10.37
CA ILE A 413 8.15 5.87 9.33
C ILE A 413 9.52 5.24 9.56
N ARG A 414 10.21 4.90 8.47
CA ARG A 414 11.57 4.37 8.47
C ARG A 414 12.38 5.05 7.39
N ALA A 415 13.42 5.79 7.78
CA ALA A 415 14.35 6.43 6.87
C ALA A 415 15.70 5.71 6.91
N ILE A 416 16.26 5.41 5.74
CA ILE A 416 17.41 4.51 5.57
C ILE A 416 18.47 5.19 4.71
N ASN A 417 19.72 5.01 5.08
CA ASN A 417 20.86 5.19 4.20
C ASN A 417 21.97 4.17 4.52
N ASP A 418 23.15 4.32 3.89
CA ASP A 418 24.33 3.47 4.11
C ASP A 418 24.80 3.36 5.58
N PHE A 419 24.45 4.30 6.45
CA PHE A 419 24.93 4.41 7.83
C PHE A 419 23.96 3.83 8.84
N GLN A 420 22.69 4.21 8.76
CA GLN A 420 21.70 3.84 9.76
C GLN A 420 20.28 3.79 9.17
N THR A 421 19.45 2.97 9.81
CA THR A 421 17.99 3.06 9.74
C THR A 421 17.46 3.76 10.98
N ILE A 422 16.70 4.84 10.81
CA ILE A 422 15.96 5.50 11.89
C ILE A 422 14.46 5.23 11.72
N GLU A 423 13.75 5.13 12.84
CA GLU A 423 12.33 4.86 12.88
C GLU A 423 11.62 5.80 13.85
N ASP A 424 10.38 6.14 13.54
CA ASP A 424 9.45 6.88 14.40
C ASP A 424 8.01 6.47 14.05
N PHE A 425 7.01 6.94 14.79
CA PHE A 425 5.62 6.58 14.53
C PHE A 425 4.62 7.69 14.86
N VAL A 426 3.47 7.63 14.20
CA VAL A 426 2.27 8.40 14.54
C VAL A 426 1.15 7.43 14.90
N GLU A 427 0.49 7.68 16.03
CA GLU A 427 -0.69 6.93 16.46
C GLU A 427 -1.97 7.50 15.84
N ILE A 428 -2.72 6.65 15.15
CA ILE A 428 -4.06 6.95 14.65
C ILE A 428 -5.06 6.17 15.50
N GLN A 429 -6.09 6.86 16.01
CA GLN A 429 -7.14 6.27 16.83
C GLN A 429 -8.45 6.16 16.05
N ALA A 430 -9.04 4.98 16.03
CA ALA A 430 -10.40 4.78 15.53
C ALA A 430 -11.41 5.15 16.61
N VAL A 431 -12.22 6.18 16.33
CA VAL A 431 -13.33 6.59 17.19
C VAL A 431 -14.55 5.77 16.82
N LYS A 432 -14.67 4.59 17.41
CA LYS A 432 -15.79 3.67 17.16
C LYS A 432 -17.05 4.16 17.86
N VAL A 433 -18.13 4.28 17.09
CA VAL A 433 -19.45 4.67 17.57
C VAL A 433 -20.43 3.60 17.10
N GLU A 434 -21.14 2.99 18.05
CA GLU A 434 -22.10 1.94 17.72
C GLU A 434 -23.25 2.48 16.83
N PRO A 435 -23.67 1.72 15.81
CA PRO A 435 -24.83 2.05 15.01
C PRO A 435 -26.11 1.97 15.86
N LYS A 436 -27.12 2.77 15.52
CA LYS A 436 -28.43 2.74 16.17
C LYS A 436 -29.54 2.60 15.14
N ILE A 437 -30.55 1.82 15.47
CA ILE A 437 -31.85 1.82 14.79
C ILE A 437 -32.78 2.70 15.61
N LEU A 438 -33.13 3.87 15.08
CA LEU A 438 -34.06 4.80 15.72
C LEU A 438 -35.51 4.38 15.48
N LEU A 439 -35.78 3.85 14.29
CA LEU A 439 -37.09 3.39 13.86
C LEU A 439 -36.93 2.18 12.94
N PHE A 440 -37.77 1.17 13.13
CA PHE A 440 -38.07 0.17 12.11
C PHE A 440 -39.54 -0.24 12.30
N THR A 441 -40.39 0.09 11.32
CA THR A 441 -41.85 -0.11 11.39
C THR A 441 -42.44 -0.54 10.05
N ALA A 442 -43.59 -1.21 10.08
CA ALA A 442 -44.41 -1.50 8.90
C ALA A 442 -45.71 -0.69 8.94
N SER A 443 -46.25 -0.30 7.78
CA SER A 443 -47.53 0.41 7.69
C SER A 443 -48.71 -0.40 8.26
N LYS A 444 -48.68 -1.72 8.09
CA LYS A 444 -49.56 -2.69 8.77
C LYS A 444 -48.77 -3.98 9.06
N LEU A 445 -49.07 -4.64 10.17
CA LEU A 445 -48.52 -5.96 10.53
C LEU A 445 -49.34 -7.14 9.98
N LEU A 446 -50.52 -6.84 9.43
CA LEU A 446 -51.39 -7.80 8.74
C LEU A 446 -51.72 -7.25 7.36
N ARG A 447 -51.39 -8.00 6.31
CA ARG A 447 -51.79 -7.68 4.93
C ARG A 447 -53.18 -8.24 4.66
N ASP A 448 -54.16 -7.33 4.62
CA ASP A 448 -55.59 -7.61 4.45
C ASP A 448 -56.17 -7.15 3.09
N SER A 449 -55.36 -6.50 2.25
CA SER A 449 -55.70 -6.09 0.88
C SER A 449 -54.53 -6.36 -0.08
N GLU A 450 -54.77 -6.24 -1.40
CA GLU A 450 -53.72 -6.39 -2.42
C GLU A 450 -52.67 -5.27 -2.38
N ASP A 451 -52.92 -4.18 -1.65
CA ASP A 451 -51.98 -3.07 -1.47
C ASP A 451 -50.67 -3.56 -0.83
N PRO A 452 -49.52 -2.96 -1.20
CA PRO A 452 -48.24 -3.28 -0.59
C PRO A 452 -48.16 -2.78 0.87
N ILE A 453 -47.34 -3.46 1.66
CA ILE A 453 -46.93 -3.00 2.99
C ILE A 453 -45.69 -2.12 2.82
N ILE A 454 -45.68 -0.96 3.49
CA ILE A 454 -44.53 -0.05 3.48
C ILE A 454 -43.71 -0.34 4.73
N LEU A 455 -42.47 -0.80 4.56
CA LEU A 455 -41.47 -0.84 5.62
C LEU A 455 -40.77 0.51 5.66
N SER A 456 -40.57 1.07 6.85
CA SER A 456 -39.86 2.34 7.06
C SER A 456 -38.82 2.17 8.15
N TRP A 457 -37.62 2.71 7.93
CA TRP A 457 -36.52 2.65 8.88
C TRP A 457 -35.79 4.00 8.98
N GLU A 458 -35.23 4.24 10.15
CA GLU A 458 -34.35 5.37 10.42
C GLU A 458 -33.17 4.89 11.26
N THR A 459 -31.95 5.22 10.85
CA THR A 459 -30.72 4.78 11.53
C THR A 459 -29.77 5.95 11.81
N GLU A 460 -28.92 5.80 12.82
CA GLU A 460 -27.85 6.74 13.18
C GLU A 460 -26.52 5.99 13.23
N ASN A 461 -25.41 6.65 12.86
CA ASN A 461 -24.05 6.08 12.81
C ASN A 461 -23.93 4.83 11.93
N ALA A 462 -24.76 4.72 10.90
CA ALA A 462 -24.76 3.63 9.94
C ALA A 462 -23.92 3.98 8.70
N ASN A 463 -23.20 2.98 8.19
CA ASN A 463 -22.54 3.00 6.90
C ASN A 463 -23.40 2.37 5.80
N SER A 464 -24.09 1.27 6.11
CA SER A 464 -25.02 0.62 5.18
C SER A 464 -26.15 -0.09 5.91
N VAL A 465 -27.24 -0.29 5.19
CA VAL A 465 -28.45 -0.97 5.66
C VAL A 465 -28.86 -2.02 4.64
N SER A 466 -29.37 -3.14 5.12
CA SER A 466 -29.95 -4.20 4.30
C SER A 466 -31.18 -4.76 4.98
N ILE A 467 -32.18 -5.18 4.21
CA ILE A 467 -33.34 -5.93 4.71
C ILE A 467 -33.31 -7.27 3.99
N ASN A 468 -33.44 -8.36 4.74
CA ASN A 468 -33.52 -9.69 4.11
C ASN A 468 -34.65 -9.72 3.06
N LEU A 469 -34.48 -10.52 2.00
CA LEU A 469 -35.43 -10.64 0.89
C LEU A 469 -35.54 -9.39 -0.01
N ILE A 470 -34.73 -8.35 0.23
CA ILE A 470 -34.64 -7.15 -0.61
C ILE A 470 -33.21 -7.03 -1.15
N ASP A 471 -33.00 -7.50 -2.38
CA ASP A 471 -31.71 -7.48 -3.07
C ASP A 471 -31.48 -6.13 -3.77
N LYS A 472 -31.53 -5.04 -3.00
CA LYS A 472 -31.24 -3.69 -3.47
C LYS A 472 -30.45 -2.92 -2.42
N GLU A 473 -29.56 -2.05 -2.89
CA GLU A 473 -28.91 -1.05 -2.04
C GLU A 473 -29.96 -0.10 -1.43
N LEU A 474 -29.98 -0.05 -0.10
CA LEU A 474 -30.91 0.76 0.68
C LEU A 474 -30.19 1.99 1.24
N GLU A 475 -30.91 3.11 1.28
CA GLU A 475 -30.45 4.30 1.99
C GLU A 475 -30.40 4.05 3.50
N ILE A 476 -29.56 4.80 4.21
CA ILE A 476 -29.39 4.67 5.68
C ILE A 476 -30.70 4.91 6.45
N SER A 477 -31.59 5.73 5.91
CA SER A 477 -32.95 5.95 6.41
C SER A 477 -33.86 6.04 5.20
N GLY A 478 -35.00 5.35 5.22
CA GLY A 478 -35.85 5.27 4.03
C GLY A 478 -37.08 4.41 4.22
N MET A 479 -37.74 4.15 3.09
CA MET A 479 -38.91 3.28 3.03
C MET A 479 -38.87 2.40 1.79
N THR A 480 -39.51 1.23 1.87
CA THR A 480 -39.65 0.31 0.75
C THR A 480 -40.98 -0.44 0.81
N GLU A 481 -41.50 -0.78 -0.35
CA GLU A 481 -42.76 -1.52 -0.49
C GLU A 481 -42.48 -3.01 -0.59
N VAL A 482 -43.24 -3.81 0.16
CA VAL A 482 -43.16 -5.27 0.16
C VAL A 482 -44.56 -5.90 0.01
N THR A 483 -44.62 -7.05 -0.65
CA THR A 483 -45.87 -7.75 -0.98
C THR A 483 -45.84 -9.21 -0.53
N PRO A 484 -45.77 -9.49 0.79
CA PRO A 484 -45.73 -10.86 1.30
C PRO A 484 -47.01 -11.63 0.93
N ILE A 485 -46.83 -12.88 0.47
CA ILE A 485 -47.92 -13.82 0.14
C ILE A 485 -48.06 -14.96 1.16
N GLU A 486 -47.16 -14.99 2.13
CA GLU A 486 -47.21 -15.85 3.31
C GLU A 486 -46.69 -15.05 4.51
N LYS A 487 -46.74 -15.65 5.69
CA LYS A 487 -46.19 -15.03 6.90
C LYS A 487 -44.69 -14.80 6.72
N THR A 488 -44.24 -13.55 6.71
CA THR A 488 -42.84 -13.18 6.39
C THR A 488 -42.21 -12.37 7.51
N GLN A 489 -40.97 -12.72 7.85
CA GLN A 489 -40.15 -11.99 8.81
C GLN A 489 -39.12 -11.14 8.07
N TYR A 490 -39.19 -9.83 8.27
CA TYR A 490 -38.24 -8.85 7.73
C TYR A 490 -37.22 -8.49 8.80
N LEU A 491 -35.94 -8.72 8.51
CA LEU A 491 -34.77 -8.45 9.32
C LEU A 491 -34.01 -7.27 8.72
N LEU A 492 -34.11 -6.10 9.35
CA LEU A 492 -33.24 -4.96 9.09
C LEU A 492 -31.88 -5.24 9.70
N THR A 493 -30.82 -5.20 8.91
CA THR A 493 -29.42 -5.31 9.32
C THR A 493 -28.69 -4.03 8.98
N VAL A 494 -28.18 -3.36 10.01
CA VAL A 494 -27.43 -2.10 9.96
C VAL A 494 -25.96 -2.39 10.23
N LYS A 495 -25.08 -1.89 9.35
CA LYS A 495 -23.63 -1.93 9.55
C LYS A 495 -23.11 -0.55 9.90
N GLY A 496 -22.40 -0.43 11.01
CA GLY A 496 -21.75 0.77 11.50
C GLY A 496 -20.52 1.17 10.68
N TYR A 497 -19.89 2.28 11.06
CA TYR A 497 -18.73 2.83 10.35
C TYR A 497 -17.45 1.99 10.49
N PHE A 498 -17.38 1.03 11.42
CA PHE A 498 -16.28 0.05 11.56
C PHE A 498 -16.79 -1.40 11.50
N ASP A 499 -17.82 -1.64 10.67
CA ASP A 499 -18.46 -2.95 10.46
C ASP A 499 -19.15 -3.57 11.69
N GLU A 500 -19.44 -2.77 12.71
CA GLU A 500 -20.34 -3.20 13.80
C GLU A 500 -21.72 -3.55 13.23
N VAL A 501 -22.34 -4.64 13.67
CA VAL A 501 -23.63 -5.08 13.13
C VAL A 501 -24.70 -4.96 14.19
N LEU A 502 -25.81 -4.33 13.84
CA LEU A 502 -27.04 -4.28 14.63
C LEU A 502 -28.21 -4.72 13.76
N SER A 503 -29.13 -5.51 14.32
CA SER A 503 -30.30 -5.97 13.57
C SER A 503 -31.59 -5.84 14.37
N GLN A 504 -32.70 -5.63 13.65
CA GLN A 504 -34.06 -5.58 14.21
C GLN A 504 -35.03 -6.29 13.26
N GLU A 505 -36.04 -6.95 13.83
CA GLU A 505 -37.00 -7.75 13.08
C GLU A 505 -38.42 -7.19 13.18
N ILE A 506 -39.18 -7.35 12.10
CA ILE A 506 -40.62 -7.13 12.03
C ILE A 506 -41.25 -8.34 11.35
N GLU A 507 -42.35 -8.80 11.91
CA GLU A 507 -43.15 -9.87 11.34
C GLU A 507 -44.40 -9.27 10.68
N VAL A 508 -44.65 -9.64 9.42
CA VAL A 508 -45.87 -9.29 8.68
C VAL A 508 -46.62 -10.58 8.36
N ASP A 509 -47.82 -10.73 8.90
CA ASP A 509 -48.70 -11.84 8.57
C ASP A 509 -49.66 -11.47 7.44
N ILE A 510 -50.31 -12.48 6.87
CA ILE A 510 -51.31 -12.32 5.82
C ILE A 510 -52.70 -12.69 6.35
N ILE A 511 -53.74 -12.06 5.80
CA ILE A 511 -55.11 -12.46 6.12
C ILE A 511 -55.36 -13.89 5.60
N LYS A 512 -55.82 -14.76 6.50
CA LYS A 512 -56.19 -16.15 6.20
C LYS A 512 -57.69 -16.33 6.41
N PRO A 513 -58.35 -17.19 5.60
CA PRO A 513 -59.71 -17.57 5.89
C PRO A 513 -59.81 -18.24 7.27
N ASN A 514 -60.97 -18.14 7.89
CA ASN A 514 -61.25 -18.75 9.18
C ASN A 514 -62.57 -19.51 9.11
N ILE A 515 -62.51 -20.85 9.14
CA ILE A 515 -63.71 -21.71 9.19
C ILE A 515 -64.24 -21.67 10.63
N LYS A 516 -65.29 -20.89 10.88
CA LYS A 516 -65.93 -20.79 12.21
C LYS A 516 -66.56 -22.11 12.61
N PHE A 517 -67.26 -22.73 11.67
CA PHE A 517 -67.75 -24.09 11.81
C PHE A 517 -67.91 -24.75 10.45
N PHE A 518 -67.73 -26.06 10.43
CA PHE A 518 -68.04 -26.93 9.32
C PHE A 518 -68.58 -28.22 9.93
N ASN A 519 -69.88 -28.48 9.76
CA ASN A 519 -70.55 -29.58 10.45
C ASN A 519 -71.68 -30.16 9.60
N TRP A 520 -72.14 -31.35 9.98
CA TRP A 520 -73.25 -32.03 9.33
C TRP A 520 -74.26 -32.56 10.34
N GLU A 521 -75.51 -32.70 9.90
CA GLU A 521 -76.57 -33.40 10.63
C GLU A 521 -77.47 -34.22 9.69
N VAL A 522 -78.15 -35.24 10.22
CA VAL A 522 -79.10 -36.03 9.42
C VAL A 522 -80.41 -35.25 9.25
N ASN A 523 -80.87 -35.06 8.02
CA ASN A 523 -82.14 -34.40 7.74
C ASN A 523 -83.20 -35.41 7.29
N LEU A 524 -83.91 -35.94 8.29
CA LEU A 524 -85.00 -36.91 8.09
C LEU A 524 -86.19 -36.36 7.30
N ASN A 525 -86.37 -35.03 7.23
CA ASN A 525 -87.46 -34.41 6.46
C ASN A 525 -87.24 -34.51 4.94
N LYS A 526 -86.01 -34.78 4.51
CA LYS A 526 -85.61 -34.94 3.10
C LYS A 526 -85.27 -36.40 2.74
N GLY A 527 -85.35 -37.33 3.69
CA GLY A 527 -85.14 -38.77 3.51
C GLY A 527 -84.06 -39.35 4.43
N ILE A 528 -84.09 -40.67 4.65
CA ILE A 528 -83.16 -41.37 5.55
C ILE A 528 -81.69 -41.37 5.07
N THR A 529 -81.48 -41.08 3.79
CA THR A 529 -80.15 -40.95 3.18
C THR A 529 -79.67 -39.50 3.11
N ASN A 530 -80.46 -38.52 3.54
CA ASN A 530 -80.09 -37.10 3.39
C ASN A 530 -79.39 -36.54 4.64
N VAL A 531 -78.30 -35.81 4.41
CA VAL A 531 -77.58 -35.03 5.41
C VAL A 531 -77.56 -33.56 5.03
N ASP A 532 -77.59 -32.69 6.03
CA ASP A 532 -77.45 -31.25 5.90
C ASP A 532 -76.02 -30.89 6.25
N ILE A 533 -75.29 -30.32 5.29
CA ILE A 533 -73.93 -29.82 5.49
C ILE A 533 -74.02 -28.32 5.68
N SER A 534 -73.51 -27.82 6.80
CA SER A 534 -73.55 -26.41 7.18
C SER A 534 -72.13 -25.89 7.40
N TRP A 535 -71.86 -24.67 6.90
CA TRP A 535 -70.56 -24.03 7.06
C TRP A 535 -70.67 -22.52 7.18
N GLU A 536 -69.75 -21.95 7.95
CA GLU A 536 -69.52 -20.51 8.04
C GLU A 536 -68.02 -20.24 8.00
N VAL A 537 -67.61 -19.40 7.07
CA VAL A 537 -66.22 -19.05 6.81
C VAL A 537 -66.08 -17.54 6.73
N GLU A 538 -65.21 -16.97 7.57
CA GLU A 538 -64.79 -15.57 7.48
C GLU A 538 -63.52 -15.43 6.65
N ASN A 539 -63.30 -14.25 6.06
CA ASN A 539 -62.08 -13.90 5.30
C ASN A 539 -61.77 -14.83 4.11
N ALA A 540 -62.78 -15.55 3.60
CA ALA A 540 -62.72 -16.30 2.35
C ALA A 540 -63.31 -15.48 1.20
N THR A 541 -62.75 -15.62 0.01
CA THR A 541 -63.33 -15.14 -1.25
C THR A 541 -64.29 -16.16 -1.84
N SER A 542 -64.02 -17.45 -1.65
CA SER A 542 -64.88 -18.55 -2.09
C SER A 542 -64.63 -19.81 -1.25
N VAL A 543 -65.57 -20.75 -1.30
CA VAL A 543 -65.39 -22.09 -0.71
C VAL A 543 -65.65 -23.16 -1.77
N LYS A 544 -64.94 -24.28 -1.64
CA LYS A 544 -65.16 -25.48 -2.45
C LYS A 544 -65.32 -26.67 -1.51
N ILE A 545 -66.49 -27.29 -1.52
CA ILE A 545 -66.75 -28.49 -0.72
C ILE A 545 -66.88 -29.68 -1.67
N SER A 546 -66.21 -30.78 -1.36
CA SER A 546 -66.23 -32.01 -2.17
C SER A 546 -66.37 -33.24 -1.28
N PRO A 547 -67.09 -34.29 -1.72
CA PRO A 547 -67.79 -34.43 -2.99
C PRO A 547 -69.22 -33.82 -2.97
N HIS A 548 -69.86 -33.70 -4.13
CA HIS A 548 -71.30 -33.44 -4.33
C HIS A 548 -71.91 -32.09 -3.89
N VAL A 549 -71.19 -31.19 -3.21
CA VAL A 549 -71.65 -29.80 -2.95
C VAL A 549 -71.33 -28.91 -4.16
N LYS A 550 -72.31 -28.15 -4.66
CA LYS A 550 -72.13 -27.20 -5.77
C LYS A 550 -72.07 -25.73 -5.34
N SER A 551 -72.42 -25.43 -4.10
CA SER A 551 -72.41 -24.06 -3.57
C SER A 551 -70.99 -23.49 -3.51
N GLN A 552 -70.84 -22.24 -3.94
CA GLN A 552 -69.59 -21.47 -3.89
C GLN A 552 -69.65 -20.34 -2.83
N ASN A 553 -70.80 -20.18 -2.15
CA ASN A 553 -70.99 -19.14 -1.16
C ASN A 553 -70.20 -19.44 0.11
N VAL A 554 -69.52 -18.42 0.64
CA VAL A 554 -68.65 -18.53 1.84
C VAL A 554 -69.37 -19.06 3.08
N ASN A 555 -70.68 -18.85 3.17
CA ASN A 555 -71.55 -19.41 4.21
C ASN A 555 -72.72 -20.12 3.53
N GLY A 556 -73.15 -21.25 4.08
CA GLY A 556 -74.24 -22.01 3.46
C GLY A 556 -74.71 -23.23 4.23
N LEU A 557 -75.82 -23.77 3.70
CA LEU A 557 -76.44 -25.03 4.09
C LEU A 557 -76.81 -25.78 2.81
N GLU A 558 -76.31 -26.99 2.62
CA GLU A 558 -76.61 -27.83 1.45
C GLU A 558 -77.17 -29.18 1.89
N HIS A 559 -78.21 -29.65 1.21
CA HIS A 559 -78.85 -30.93 1.45
C HIS A 559 -78.30 -31.99 0.48
N ILE A 560 -77.68 -33.05 1.00
CA ILE A 560 -77.00 -34.07 0.18
C ILE A 560 -77.43 -35.47 0.58
N SER A 561 -77.82 -36.27 -0.42
CA SER A 561 -78.11 -37.68 -0.22
C SER A 561 -76.82 -38.51 -0.29
N ILE A 562 -76.50 -39.21 0.81
CA ILE A 562 -75.38 -40.14 0.93
C ILE A 562 -75.90 -41.56 1.21
N SER A 563 -75.35 -42.58 0.54
CA SER A 563 -75.72 -43.99 0.74
C SER A 563 -74.77 -44.74 1.67
N GLU A 564 -73.60 -44.16 1.96
CA GLU A 564 -72.56 -44.72 2.81
C GLU A 564 -71.80 -43.62 3.54
N ARG A 565 -70.89 -44.01 4.45
CA ARG A 565 -69.99 -43.09 5.15
C ARG A 565 -69.22 -42.26 4.12
N THR A 566 -69.47 -40.95 4.10
CA THR A 566 -68.90 -40.03 3.12
C THR A 566 -68.08 -38.97 3.83
N GLU A 567 -66.83 -38.79 3.41
CA GLU A 567 -65.96 -37.73 3.90
C GLU A 567 -66.13 -36.48 3.02
N PHE A 568 -66.38 -35.35 3.66
CA PHE A 568 -66.52 -34.05 3.03
C PHE A 568 -65.33 -33.17 3.39
N LYS A 569 -64.68 -32.63 2.37
CA LYS A 569 -63.56 -31.70 2.48
C LYS A 569 -64.01 -30.31 2.04
N LEU A 570 -63.93 -29.34 2.94
CA LEU A 570 -64.13 -27.92 2.66
C LEU A 570 -62.77 -27.27 2.44
N ILE A 571 -62.57 -26.63 1.29
CA ILE A 571 -61.42 -25.78 0.98
C ILE A 571 -61.94 -24.34 0.90
N ALA A 572 -61.58 -23.53 1.89
CA ALA A 572 -61.85 -22.10 1.88
C ALA A 572 -60.69 -21.36 1.21
N LYS A 573 -60.98 -20.64 0.13
CA LYS A 573 -59.99 -19.86 -0.60
C LYS A 573 -59.96 -18.43 -0.10
N GLY A 574 -58.79 -17.98 0.34
CA GLY A 574 -58.57 -16.62 0.83
C GLY A 574 -58.01 -15.70 -0.24
N LEU A 575 -57.60 -14.50 0.18
CA LEU A 575 -56.90 -13.56 -0.69
C LEU A 575 -55.46 -14.02 -1.00
N PHE A 576 -54.76 -14.57 0.02
CA PHE A 576 -53.36 -15.00 -0.10
C PHE A 576 -53.10 -16.47 0.24
N ALA A 577 -54.03 -17.12 0.96
CA ALA A 577 -53.87 -18.50 1.40
C ALA A 577 -55.21 -19.24 1.40
N ASP A 578 -55.14 -20.56 1.20
CA ASP A 578 -56.28 -21.47 1.29
C ASP A 578 -56.18 -22.28 2.59
N ILE A 579 -57.33 -22.54 3.24
CA ILE A 579 -57.40 -23.46 4.40
C ILE A 579 -58.39 -24.59 4.12
N GLU A 580 -58.17 -25.73 4.76
CA GLU A 580 -59.02 -26.90 4.60
C GLU A 580 -59.48 -27.49 5.92
N ASN A 581 -60.68 -28.10 5.91
CA ASN A 581 -61.24 -28.84 7.03
C ASN A 581 -62.05 -30.03 6.50
N GLU A 582 -62.06 -31.13 7.24
CA GLU A 582 -62.67 -32.40 6.83
C GLU A 582 -63.65 -32.88 7.91
N ILE A 583 -64.84 -33.29 7.47
CA ILE A 583 -65.85 -33.92 8.32
C ILE A 583 -66.30 -35.23 7.69
N THR A 584 -66.70 -36.20 8.51
CA THR A 584 -67.24 -37.45 8.00
C THR A 584 -68.70 -37.61 8.37
N ALA A 585 -69.57 -37.70 7.36
CA ALA A 585 -71.00 -37.91 7.53
C ALA A 585 -71.43 -39.36 7.35
N HIS A 586 -72.50 -39.74 8.04
CA HIS A 586 -73.08 -41.09 7.99
C HIS A 586 -74.58 -41.00 7.69
N PRO A 587 -75.12 -41.89 6.82
CA PRO A 587 -76.57 -41.99 6.63
C PRO A 587 -77.25 -42.47 7.91
N PHE A 588 -78.57 -42.24 8.02
CA PHE A 588 -79.33 -42.70 9.19
C PHE A 588 -79.22 -44.23 9.32
N PRO A 589 -78.87 -44.77 10.50
CA PRO A 589 -78.66 -46.21 10.66
C PRO A 589 -79.98 -46.97 10.44
N VAL A 590 -80.01 -47.84 9.43
CA VAL A 590 -81.11 -48.79 9.26
C VAL A 590 -80.96 -49.97 10.23
N PRO A 591 -82.01 -50.33 10.98
CA PRO A 591 -81.94 -51.45 11.91
C PRO A 591 -81.75 -52.77 11.16
N ILE A 592 -80.73 -53.54 11.55
CA ILE A 592 -80.49 -54.90 11.05
C ILE A 592 -81.31 -55.88 11.90
N VAL A 593 -82.28 -56.58 11.29
CA VAL A 593 -83.04 -57.66 11.96
C VAL A 593 -82.10 -58.84 12.21
N LYS A 594 -81.59 -58.98 13.43
CA LYS A 594 -80.66 -60.07 13.79
C LYS A 594 -81.33 -61.43 14.02
N GLN A 595 -82.62 -61.48 14.39
CA GLN A 595 -83.37 -62.74 14.54
C GLN A 595 -84.89 -62.49 14.58
N ILE A 596 -85.67 -63.39 13.98
CA ILE A 596 -87.14 -63.42 14.05
C ILE A 596 -87.54 -64.59 14.96
N PHE A 597 -88.26 -64.33 16.05
CA PHE A 597 -88.82 -65.40 16.90
C PHE A 597 -90.14 -65.89 16.28
N ALA A 598 -90.13 -67.09 15.69
CA ALA A 598 -91.34 -67.80 15.29
C ALA A 598 -91.62 -68.91 16.31
N ASN A 599 -92.80 -68.89 16.94
CA ASN A 599 -93.19 -69.88 17.95
C ASN A 599 -93.49 -71.24 17.29
N ALA A 600 -92.76 -72.28 17.68
CA ALA A 600 -93.00 -73.66 17.25
C ALA A 600 -94.25 -74.28 17.94
N PRO A 601 -94.99 -75.18 17.26
CA PRO A 601 -96.21 -75.78 17.80
C PRO A 601 -95.94 -76.68 19.01
N LYS A 602 -96.83 -76.60 20.02
CA LYS A 602 -96.81 -77.45 21.22
C LYS A 602 -97.13 -78.91 20.87
N LEU A 603 -96.13 -79.79 20.97
CA LEU A 603 -96.30 -81.23 21.08
C LEU A 603 -96.21 -81.63 22.56
N GLU A 604 -97.32 -82.08 23.14
CA GLU A 604 -97.35 -82.66 24.49
C GLU A 604 -96.85 -84.11 24.46
N LEU A 605 -95.63 -84.34 24.96
CA LEU A 605 -95.12 -85.67 25.27
C LEU A 605 -94.85 -85.73 26.78
N LYS A 606 -95.73 -86.44 27.50
CA LYS A 606 -95.52 -86.79 28.92
C LYS A 606 -94.52 -87.93 29.01
N ILE A 607 -93.31 -87.63 29.50
CA ILE A 607 -92.43 -88.63 30.09
C ILE A 607 -91.98 -88.10 31.44
N ASN A 608 -92.14 -88.96 32.43
CA ASN A 608 -92.07 -88.67 33.84
C ASN A 608 -90.74 -89.19 34.40
N ILE A 609 -90.29 -88.55 35.48
CA ILE A 609 -89.47 -89.09 36.59
C ILE A 609 -88.01 -88.60 36.74
N ASN A 610 -87.85 -87.99 37.92
CA ASN A 610 -86.78 -87.88 38.91
C ASN A 610 -85.52 -87.03 38.70
N ASN A 611 -85.52 -85.93 39.46
CA ASN A 611 -84.36 -85.25 40.00
C ASN A 611 -83.67 -86.10 41.07
N THR A 612 -82.45 -86.53 40.77
CA THR A 612 -81.40 -86.70 41.77
C THR A 612 -80.08 -86.35 41.11
N ALA A 613 -79.33 -85.41 41.74
CA ALA A 613 -77.90 -85.18 41.52
C ALA A 613 -77.59 -84.35 40.24
N LEU A 614 -76.78 -83.28 40.17
CA LEU A 614 -75.72 -82.75 41.02
C LEU A 614 -75.45 -81.26 40.71
N ASN A 615 -75.42 -80.43 41.76
CA ASN A 615 -74.33 -79.53 42.16
C ASN A 615 -73.23 -79.17 41.15
N PHE A 616 -73.12 -77.85 40.89
CA PHE A 616 -71.93 -77.18 40.37
C PHE A 616 -70.99 -76.79 41.52
N PRO A 617 -69.68 -76.95 41.37
CA PRO A 617 -68.70 -76.27 42.21
C PRO A 617 -68.02 -75.10 41.49
N GLU A 618 -67.91 -74.02 42.24
CA GLU A 618 -67.09 -72.83 42.03
C GLU A 618 -65.60 -73.19 42.04
N ASN A 619 -64.91 -72.90 40.93
CA ASN A 619 -63.50 -72.50 40.79
C ASN A 619 -62.95 -72.99 39.44
N LEU A 620 -63.25 -72.22 38.39
CA LEU A 620 -62.35 -72.05 37.25
C LEU A 620 -62.02 -70.55 37.12
N PHE A 621 -61.59 -70.00 38.26
CA PHE A 621 -60.44 -69.12 38.27
C PHE A 621 -59.29 -69.87 37.60
N THR A 622 -58.81 -69.39 36.46
CA THR A 622 -57.37 -69.19 36.23
C THR A 622 -57.15 -68.42 34.93
N ALA A 623 -56.38 -67.35 35.09
CA ALA A 623 -55.90 -66.42 34.08
C ALA A 623 -54.82 -67.00 33.16
N SER A 624 -54.60 -66.31 32.06
CA SER A 624 -53.31 -66.01 31.37
C SER A 624 -53.67 -65.66 29.92
N SER A 625 -53.23 -64.61 29.22
CA SER A 625 -51.95 -63.87 29.21
C SER A 625 -51.94 -63.13 27.85
N ILE A 626 -51.72 -61.81 27.68
CA ILE A 626 -50.45 -61.10 27.35
C ILE A 626 -50.86 -59.75 26.68
N GLN A 627 -50.52 -58.57 27.25
CA GLN A 627 -49.46 -57.55 26.94
C GLN A 627 -49.50 -56.88 25.54
N PHE A 628 -49.26 -55.57 25.31
CA PHE A 628 -48.20 -54.63 25.76
C PHE A 628 -48.64 -53.13 25.62
N THR A 629 -48.43 -52.28 26.64
CA THR A 629 -47.47 -51.13 26.82
C THR A 629 -47.53 -49.91 25.87
N ASN A 630 -47.64 -48.70 26.45
CA ASN A 630 -46.61 -47.66 26.27
C ASN A 630 -46.64 -46.56 27.34
N ASN A 631 -45.44 -46.15 27.74
CA ASN A 631 -45.06 -45.27 28.85
C ASN A 631 -45.34 -43.78 28.59
N VAL A 632 -45.56 -43.04 29.69
CA VAL A 632 -45.36 -41.59 29.79
C VAL A 632 -44.31 -41.35 30.88
N GLN A 633 -43.30 -40.54 30.57
CA GLN A 633 -42.29 -40.08 31.54
C GLN A 633 -42.26 -38.54 31.54
N PHE A 634 -42.37 -37.95 32.73
CA PHE A 634 -42.02 -36.57 33.01
C PHE A 634 -40.70 -36.55 33.79
N ASN A 635 -39.74 -35.75 33.34
CA ASN A 635 -38.59 -35.35 34.15
C ASN A 635 -38.55 -33.82 34.21
N ASN A 636 -39.05 -33.28 35.33
CA ASN A 636 -38.50 -32.07 35.92
C ASN A 636 -37.30 -32.51 36.75
N LEU A 637 -36.15 -31.87 36.60
CA LEU A 637 -35.14 -31.85 37.65
C LEU A 637 -34.37 -30.52 37.60
N ASP A 638 -34.33 -29.94 38.80
CA ASP A 638 -33.84 -28.63 39.16
C ASP A 638 -32.33 -28.44 38.99
N ILE A 639 -31.99 -27.17 38.79
CA ILE A 639 -30.65 -26.60 38.88
C ILE A 639 -30.15 -26.74 40.31
N ASN A 640 -28.95 -27.31 40.49
CA ASN A 640 -28.19 -27.15 41.73
C ASN A 640 -26.88 -26.41 41.44
N SER A 641 -26.88 -25.14 41.80
CA SER A 641 -25.78 -24.19 41.70
C SER A 641 -24.91 -24.27 42.94
N THR A 642 -23.92 -25.18 42.99
CA THR A 642 -22.83 -25.10 43.99
C THR A 642 -21.61 -25.97 43.66
N GLU A 643 -21.11 -25.99 42.41
CA GLU A 643 -19.81 -26.65 42.14
C GLU A 643 -19.09 -26.14 40.87
N LEU A 644 -19.06 -24.81 40.68
CA LEU A 644 -18.28 -24.19 39.59
C LEU A 644 -17.55 -22.91 40.06
N GLY A 645 -16.91 -23.00 41.23
CA GLY A 645 -16.28 -21.86 41.90
C GLY A 645 -14.82 -22.04 42.35
N SER A 646 -14.13 -23.14 42.01
CA SER A 646 -12.78 -23.37 42.57
C SER A 646 -11.85 -24.27 41.75
N SER A 647 -11.81 -24.15 40.41
CA SER A 647 -10.85 -24.96 39.62
C SER A 647 -10.37 -24.36 38.30
N LEU A 648 -10.45 -23.04 38.09
CA LEU A 648 -9.84 -22.38 36.93
C LEU A 648 -9.06 -21.13 37.37
N GLU A 649 -7.80 -21.30 37.78
CA GLU A 649 -6.83 -20.21 37.82
C GLU A 649 -6.00 -20.22 36.53
N PHE A 650 -5.96 -19.08 35.84
CA PHE A 650 -5.06 -18.86 34.70
C PHE A 650 -3.67 -18.45 35.21
N PRO A 651 -2.57 -18.94 34.59
CA PRO A 651 -1.23 -18.55 34.97
C PRO A 651 -0.94 -17.08 34.60
N LYS A 652 -0.34 -16.35 35.54
CA LYS A 652 0.23 -15.01 35.30
C LYS A 652 1.67 -15.16 34.82
N PHE A 653 2.00 -14.54 33.68
CA PHE A 653 3.37 -14.39 33.20
C PHE A 653 3.79 -12.92 33.36
N GLU A 654 4.82 -12.67 34.16
CA GLU A 654 5.57 -11.42 34.24
C GLU A 654 6.95 -11.66 33.62
N ASP A 655 7.24 -11.01 32.49
CA ASP A 655 8.58 -11.01 31.88
C ASP A 655 9.24 -9.63 32.08
N GLU A 656 9.73 -9.37 33.30
CA GLU A 656 10.71 -8.30 33.53
C GLU A 656 12.12 -8.86 33.36
N ASN A 657 12.77 -8.49 32.27
CA ASN A 657 14.15 -8.87 31.99
C ASN A 657 15.14 -7.91 32.70
N LEU A 658 15.31 -8.09 34.00
CA LEU A 658 16.14 -7.28 34.92
C LEU A 658 17.68 -7.45 34.74
N LEU A 659 18.13 -7.93 33.58
CA LEU A 659 19.55 -8.14 33.26
C LEU A 659 20.12 -7.21 32.17
N MET A 660 19.32 -6.26 31.65
CA MET A 660 19.83 -5.21 30.74
C MET A 660 20.18 -3.88 31.45
N ASP A 661 19.84 -3.73 32.74
CA ASP A 661 20.12 -2.50 33.52
C ASP A 661 21.48 -2.50 34.25
N LYS A 662 22.36 -3.47 33.95
CA LYS A 662 23.73 -3.50 34.49
C LYS A 662 24.74 -3.86 33.41
N LEU A 663 25.03 -2.92 32.52
CA LEU A 663 26.34 -2.76 31.86
C LEU A 663 26.41 -1.36 31.23
N VAL A 664 26.59 -0.36 32.09
CA VAL A 664 27.09 0.96 31.70
C VAL A 664 28.59 0.83 31.45
N GLU A 665 29.00 0.83 30.19
CA GLU A 665 30.27 1.44 29.79
C GLU A 665 29.96 2.72 29.03
N LYS A 666 30.16 3.85 29.70
CA LYS A 666 30.02 5.18 29.10
C LYS A 666 31.17 5.39 28.12
N ARG A 667 31.00 4.96 26.87
CA ARG A 667 31.87 5.36 25.77
C ARG A 667 31.60 6.84 25.48
N ILE A 668 32.64 7.67 25.59
CA ILE A 668 32.60 9.07 25.16
C ILE A 668 32.29 9.04 23.65
N GLY A 669 31.14 9.59 23.28
CA GLY A 669 30.67 9.62 21.90
C GLY A 669 31.10 10.91 21.20
N ILE A 670 31.04 10.92 19.87
CA ILE A 670 31.34 12.10 19.05
C ILE A 670 30.38 13.28 19.36
N SER A 671 29.20 13.01 19.93
CA SER A 671 28.31 14.04 20.51
C SER A 671 28.98 14.85 21.64
N ASP A 672 29.80 14.19 22.47
CA ASP A 672 30.60 14.85 23.51
C ASP A 672 31.73 15.69 22.90
N ILE A 673 32.32 15.23 21.79
CA ILE A 673 33.35 15.96 21.02
C ILE A 673 32.75 17.19 20.32
N TYR A 674 31.57 17.05 19.70
CA TYR A 674 30.80 18.14 19.11
C TYR A 674 30.45 19.21 20.14
N HIS A 675 29.98 18.80 21.34
CA HIS A 675 29.73 19.73 22.44
C HIS A 675 31.00 20.43 22.91
N ILE A 676 32.14 19.75 22.96
CA ILE A 676 33.44 20.35 23.34
C ILE A 676 33.92 21.36 22.29
N ILE A 677 33.78 21.05 21.00
CA ILE A 677 34.18 21.93 19.88
C ILE A 677 33.27 23.15 19.80
N MET A 678 31.94 22.96 19.82
CA MET A 678 30.97 24.07 19.79
C MET A 678 31.07 24.96 21.03
N LYS A 679 31.30 24.38 22.22
CA LYS A 679 31.52 25.15 23.45
C LYS A 679 32.82 25.96 23.41
N LYS A 680 33.89 25.44 22.76
CA LYS A 680 35.12 26.21 22.55
C LYS A 680 34.95 27.33 21.52
N ILE A 681 34.27 27.08 20.41
CA ILE A 681 33.98 28.09 19.38
C ILE A 681 33.13 29.22 19.97
N TYR A 682 32.07 28.88 20.71
CA TYR A 682 31.18 29.85 21.36
C TYR A 682 31.89 30.69 22.44
N ASN A 683 32.83 30.09 23.19
CA ASN A 683 33.64 30.81 24.18
C ASN A 683 34.74 31.70 23.55
N THR A 684 35.14 31.41 22.31
CA THR A 684 36.15 32.19 21.58
C THR A 684 35.52 33.38 20.85
N LEU A 685 34.24 33.28 20.47
CA LEU A 685 33.48 34.38 19.84
C LEU A 685 32.92 35.42 20.85
N LYS A 686 33.04 35.18 22.16
CA LYS A 686 32.64 36.09 23.25
C LYS A 686 33.81 36.81 23.94
N LYS A 687 35.05 36.58 23.50
CA LYS A 687 36.25 37.34 23.89
C LYS A 687 36.77 38.06 22.67
#